data_AF-A0AAD2HT30-F1
#
_entry.id   AF-A0AAD2HT30-F1
#
_cell.length_a   1.000
_cell.length_b   1.000
_cell.length_c   1.000
_cell.angle_alpha   90.00
_cell.angle_beta   90.00
_cell.angle_gamma   90.00
#
_symmetry.space_group_name_H-M   'P 1'
#
loop_
_entity.id
_entity.type
_entity.pdbx_description
1 polymer ?
#
loop_
_entity_poly.entity_id
_entity_poly.type
_entity_poly.pdbx_seq_one_letter_code
_entity_poly.pdbx_strand_id
1 'polypeptide(L)'
;MEQARQVLDDVFGFPSFRLSQEQVVERLVVENQNALVVYPTGGGKSLCYQVPALCFEKGLTLVISPLISLMKDQVDSLVRRNVKAANLDSTLTIERSAFVKSEILAGSLKILYVAPERLNNEGFIQMMNQLPDRIALVAIDEAHCISQWGASFRPEYLKIARFCEEQDVQRVLCLTATATPQVIEDICNSFHIEPEGVFRTPVYRPNLSLLVEVAATLEKKLGILVPHLKARKGPAIIYVTLQKHTDDIALALLSRGFEGVLTYHAGMSADERQKVQEQFMEGEDHIVVATIAFGMGIDKSNIRVVAHLFMPKTLENYSQEIGRAGRDGLRSTCIMFLSSEDIPTLEGFCRGDTCSKTSIQSWLREVALKSPDADGTLSFNLYDQSRTYDIRSTVLNLSYAQLELEYNCIRAITPFYSVYEVTPLGDRQRILKDASREAKTIRKYWREKSTKFEINVVDTAQQAHVDRNELARKINAWELEGLVQTKASQVRARYSVLASPLPTSDAGIENIADKMFHGMQTREEEGIAKIRQVLKLATDDECLPRSLCRYFGGEDNIPEDGCGHCSFCLQGQAVVFTLCPPAAINPAQINAILSACHERSDPRLLARMAFGITSPKLTVMKCSTSHPLFGSMVNSDFNALVQAFDLECAKVEYISPAASSSKRTYSQTSRGRATTNKRGRRS
;
A
#
# COMPACT_ATOMS: atom_id res chain seq x y z
N MET A 1 -18.80 -0.78 32.28
CA MET A 1 -19.79 -1.08 31.22
C MET A 1 -20.95 -0.10 31.14
N GLU A 2 -21.54 0.36 32.25
CA GLU A 2 -22.66 1.31 32.20
C GLU A 2 -22.33 2.61 31.42
N GLN A 3 -21.19 3.22 31.72
CA GLN A 3 -20.68 4.37 30.97
C GLN A 3 -20.51 4.08 29.47
N ALA A 4 -20.10 2.86 29.09
CA ALA A 4 -19.91 2.50 27.69
C ALA A 4 -21.26 2.40 26.93
N ARG A 5 -22.31 1.92 27.60
CA ARG A 5 -23.67 1.90 27.04
C ARG A 5 -24.23 3.33 26.90
N GLN A 6 -23.98 4.19 27.88
CA GLN A 6 -24.34 5.61 27.80
C GLN A 6 -23.62 6.31 26.64
N VAL A 7 -22.31 6.12 26.48
CA VAL A 7 -21.55 6.65 25.34
C VAL A 7 -22.11 6.15 24.00
N LEU A 8 -22.46 4.87 23.91
CA LEU A 8 -23.03 4.27 22.70
C LEU A 8 -24.35 4.95 22.29
N ASP A 9 -25.22 5.22 23.25
CA ASP A 9 -26.51 5.87 23.01
C ASP A 9 -26.34 7.39 22.78
N ASP A 10 -25.74 8.11 23.73
CA ASP A 10 -25.65 9.57 23.74
C ASP A 10 -24.81 10.13 22.57
N VAL A 11 -23.69 9.47 22.24
CA VAL A 11 -22.75 9.97 21.23
C VAL A 11 -23.01 9.35 19.86
N PHE A 12 -23.27 8.04 19.82
CA PHE A 12 -23.39 7.31 18.55
C PHE A 12 -24.83 7.03 18.13
N GLY A 13 -25.82 7.23 19.02
CA GLY A 13 -27.25 7.06 18.72
C GLY A 13 -27.66 5.60 18.55
N PHE A 14 -26.93 4.65 19.13
CA PHE A 14 -27.25 3.23 19.04
C PHE A 14 -27.80 2.70 20.37
N PRO A 15 -28.98 2.03 20.36
CA PRO A 15 -29.63 1.59 21.59
C PRO A 15 -28.96 0.37 22.22
N SER A 16 -28.14 -0.36 21.46
CA SER A 16 -27.43 -1.55 21.94
C SER A 16 -26.23 -1.89 21.06
N PHE A 17 -25.26 -2.60 21.67
CA PHE A 17 -24.14 -3.19 20.95
C PHE A 17 -24.62 -4.32 20.04
N ARG A 18 -23.88 -4.54 18.94
CA ARG A 18 -24.12 -5.62 17.98
C ARG A 18 -23.01 -6.66 18.08
N LEU A 19 -23.30 -7.88 17.61
CA LEU A 19 -22.31 -8.95 17.50
C LEU A 19 -21.62 -9.17 18.86
N SER A 20 -20.29 -9.22 18.88
CA SER A 20 -19.50 -9.30 20.11
C SER A 20 -18.89 -7.96 20.56
N GLN A 21 -19.45 -6.83 20.11
CA GLN A 21 -18.91 -5.50 20.43
C GLN A 21 -18.88 -5.23 21.93
N GLU A 22 -19.92 -5.65 22.65
CA GLU A 22 -20.00 -5.43 24.11
C GLU A 22 -18.88 -6.17 24.84
N GLN A 23 -18.62 -7.44 24.47
CA GLN A 23 -17.54 -8.23 25.05
C GLN A 23 -16.16 -7.63 24.73
N VAL A 24 -15.96 -7.11 23.51
CA VAL A 24 -14.71 -6.41 23.15
C VAL A 24 -14.51 -5.17 24.02
N VAL A 25 -15.56 -4.37 24.20
CA VAL A 25 -15.52 -3.15 25.01
C VAL A 25 -15.27 -3.50 26.49
N GLU A 26 -15.92 -4.54 27.00
CA GLU A 26 -15.71 -5.04 28.36
C GLU A 26 -14.27 -5.47 28.58
N ARG A 27 -13.71 -6.27 27.66
CA ARG A 27 -12.31 -6.69 27.73
C ARG A 27 -11.33 -5.52 27.76
N LEU A 28 -11.55 -4.51 26.90
CA LEU A 28 -10.66 -3.36 26.82
C LEU A 28 -10.78 -2.43 28.03
N VAL A 29 -12.01 -2.16 28.48
CA VAL A 29 -12.29 -1.12 29.49
C VAL A 29 -12.27 -1.69 30.91
N VAL A 30 -12.76 -2.91 31.11
CA VAL A 30 -12.91 -3.54 32.44
C VAL A 30 -11.75 -4.49 32.72
N GLU A 31 -11.45 -5.41 31.80
CA GLU A 31 -10.41 -6.43 32.03
C GLU A 31 -9.00 -5.88 31.81
N ASN A 32 -8.87 -4.76 31.09
CA ASN A 32 -7.60 -4.16 30.69
C ASN A 32 -6.72 -5.13 29.88
N GLN A 33 -7.31 -5.85 28.92
CA GLN A 33 -6.62 -6.85 28.10
C GLN A 33 -6.68 -6.52 26.60
N ASN A 34 -5.69 -7.01 25.86
CA ASN A 34 -5.62 -6.86 24.40
C ASN A 34 -6.68 -7.72 23.70
N ALA A 35 -7.12 -7.29 22.52
CA ALA A 35 -8.16 -7.98 21.77
C ALA A 35 -7.90 -7.97 20.26
N LEU A 36 -8.39 -9.01 19.59
CA LEU A 36 -8.46 -9.12 18.13
C LEU A 36 -9.91 -9.24 17.69
N VAL A 37 -10.33 -8.36 16.80
CA VAL A 37 -11.67 -8.33 16.22
C VAL A 37 -11.61 -8.68 14.73
N VAL A 38 -12.23 -9.80 14.38
CA VAL A 38 -12.39 -10.28 12.99
C VAL A 38 -13.86 -10.18 12.59
N TYR A 39 -14.27 -8.98 12.18
CA TYR A 39 -15.65 -8.68 11.75
C TYR A 39 -15.71 -8.31 10.28
N PRO A 40 -16.71 -8.78 9.51
CA PRO A 40 -16.85 -8.41 8.11
C PRO A 40 -16.98 -6.89 7.93
N THR A 41 -16.76 -6.41 6.70
CA THR A 41 -16.93 -5.00 6.38
C THR A 41 -18.35 -4.53 6.70
N GLY A 42 -18.49 -3.39 7.39
CA GLY A 42 -19.80 -2.91 7.89
C GLY A 42 -20.24 -3.52 9.22
N GLY A 43 -19.49 -4.47 9.80
CA GLY A 43 -19.78 -5.07 11.12
C GLY A 43 -19.56 -4.16 12.33
N GLY A 44 -19.39 -2.85 12.12
CA GLY A 44 -19.24 -1.88 13.22
C GLY A 44 -17.90 -1.93 13.96
N LYS A 45 -16.80 -2.31 13.28
CA LYS A 45 -15.44 -2.36 13.85
C LYS A 45 -15.02 -1.05 14.53
N SER A 46 -15.38 0.10 13.96
CA SER A 46 -14.96 1.39 14.52
C SER A 46 -15.45 1.64 15.94
N LEU A 47 -16.66 1.18 16.28
CA LEU A 47 -17.22 1.33 17.63
C LEU A 47 -16.40 0.58 18.68
N CYS A 48 -15.71 -0.49 18.30
CA CYS A 48 -14.88 -1.29 19.20
C CYS A 48 -13.67 -0.52 19.76
N TYR A 49 -13.22 0.56 19.12
CA TYR A 49 -12.21 1.46 19.69
C TYR A 49 -12.76 2.85 20.03
N GLN A 50 -13.77 3.34 19.31
CA GLN A 50 -14.33 4.67 19.53
C GLN A 50 -15.08 4.76 20.87
N VAL A 51 -15.84 3.72 21.24
CA VAL A 51 -16.54 3.71 22.53
C VAL A 51 -15.54 3.60 23.69
N PRO A 52 -14.59 2.64 23.72
CA PRO A 52 -13.56 2.61 24.77
C PRO A 52 -12.76 3.91 24.90
N ALA A 53 -12.39 4.54 23.78
CA ALA A 53 -11.65 5.80 23.79
C ALA A 53 -12.33 6.93 24.57
N LEU A 54 -13.67 6.93 24.61
CA LEU A 54 -14.48 7.91 25.35
C LEU A 54 -14.76 7.47 26.79
N CYS A 55 -14.62 6.18 27.10
CA CYS A 55 -14.70 5.66 28.45
C CYS A 55 -13.44 5.93 29.27
N PHE A 56 -12.27 6.03 28.62
CA PHE A 56 -11.02 6.30 29.33
C PHE A 56 -10.99 7.72 29.91
N GLU A 57 -10.83 7.81 31.23
CA GLU A 57 -10.71 9.08 31.95
C GLU A 57 -9.50 9.89 31.43
N LYS A 58 -8.37 9.21 31.23
CA LYS A 58 -7.08 9.77 30.82
C LYS A 58 -6.45 8.97 29.68
N GLY A 59 -5.50 9.62 29.01
CA GLY A 59 -4.72 9.01 27.94
C GLY A 59 -5.35 9.12 26.54
N LEU A 60 -4.48 9.04 25.55
CA LEU A 60 -4.81 9.15 24.14
C LEU A 60 -5.13 7.77 23.56
N THR A 61 -6.17 7.67 22.73
CA THR A 61 -6.35 6.52 21.83
C THR A 61 -5.70 6.82 20.48
N LEU A 62 -4.71 6.02 20.10
CA LEU A 62 -4.03 6.12 18.80
C LEU A 62 -4.62 5.08 17.84
N VAL A 63 -5.16 5.53 16.71
CA VAL A 63 -5.71 4.67 15.66
C VAL A 63 -4.77 4.66 14.47
N ILE A 64 -4.20 3.49 14.17
CA ILE A 64 -3.31 3.27 13.03
C ILE A 64 -4.14 2.68 11.89
N SER A 65 -4.22 3.39 10.78
CA SER A 65 -5.00 2.97 9.60
C SER A 65 -4.21 3.26 8.31
N PRO A 66 -4.30 2.41 7.27
CA PRO A 66 -3.45 2.55 6.09
C PRO A 66 -3.94 3.63 5.11
N LEU A 67 -5.11 4.23 5.36
CA LEU A 67 -5.80 5.10 4.40
C LEU A 67 -6.12 6.47 4.98
N ILE A 68 -5.39 7.47 4.52
CA ILE A 68 -5.58 8.87 4.88
C ILE A 68 -7.01 9.35 4.58
N SER A 69 -7.61 8.94 3.46
CA SER A 69 -8.98 9.33 3.12
C SER A 69 -10.00 8.79 4.12
N LEU A 70 -9.85 7.53 4.54
CA LEU A 70 -10.72 6.92 5.55
C LEU A 70 -10.53 7.58 6.91
N MET A 71 -9.29 7.90 7.28
CA MET A 71 -9.00 8.63 8.52
C MET A 71 -9.75 9.96 8.58
N LYS A 72 -9.75 10.72 7.48
CA LYS A 72 -10.45 12.00 7.40
C LYS A 72 -11.97 11.82 7.60
N ASP A 73 -12.58 10.88 6.90
CA ASP A 73 -14.02 10.60 7.02
C ASP A 73 -14.40 10.21 8.45
N GLN A 74 -13.56 9.39 9.12
CA GLN A 74 -13.78 9.01 10.52
C GLN A 74 -13.63 10.22 11.47
N VAL A 75 -12.62 11.05 11.27
CA VAL A 75 -12.40 12.27 12.08
C VAL A 75 -13.56 13.25 11.91
N ASP A 76 -13.99 13.53 10.68
CA ASP A 76 -15.11 14.44 10.40
C ASP A 76 -16.41 13.91 11.00
N SER A 77 -16.61 12.60 10.99
CA SER A 77 -17.73 11.90 11.64
C SER A 77 -17.70 12.06 13.17
N LEU A 78 -16.53 11.92 13.80
CA LEU A 78 -16.36 12.07 15.25
C LEU A 78 -16.48 13.53 15.71
N VAL A 79 -15.88 14.47 14.98
CA VAL A 79 -15.95 15.91 15.28
C VAL A 79 -17.39 16.41 15.20
N ARG A 80 -18.20 15.95 14.23
CA ARG A 80 -19.64 16.27 14.15
C ARG A 80 -20.44 15.76 15.36
N ARG A 81 -19.93 14.77 16.08
CA ARG A 81 -20.50 14.24 17.34
C ARG A 81 -19.85 14.87 18.58
N ASN A 82 -19.17 16.00 18.44
CA ASN A 82 -18.43 16.69 19.50
C ASN A 82 -17.31 15.84 20.15
N VAL A 83 -16.82 14.81 19.47
CA VAL A 83 -15.66 14.05 19.94
C VAL A 83 -14.38 14.76 19.51
N LYS A 84 -13.46 14.97 20.46
CA LYS A 84 -12.12 15.53 20.20
C LYS A 84 -11.24 14.49 19.50
N ALA A 85 -11.39 14.42 18.17
CA ALA A 85 -10.61 13.57 17.29
C ALA A 85 -9.83 14.39 16.25
N ALA A 86 -8.66 13.90 15.85
CA ALA A 86 -7.86 14.48 14.79
C ALA A 86 -7.12 13.40 14.03
N ASN A 87 -6.74 13.71 12.79
CA ASN A 87 -5.73 12.98 12.02
C ASN A 87 -4.41 13.76 12.06
N LEU A 88 -3.29 13.08 11.82
CA LEU A 88 -1.99 13.72 11.58
C LEU A 88 -1.31 13.14 10.35
N ASP A 89 -1.55 13.76 9.20
CA ASP A 89 -0.97 13.36 7.91
C ASP A 89 -0.38 14.56 7.14
N SER A 90 0.11 14.31 5.92
CA SER A 90 0.76 15.30 5.06
C SER A 90 -0.20 16.28 4.38
N THR A 91 -1.52 16.08 4.49
CA THR A 91 -2.53 16.94 3.85
C THR A 91 -2.92 18.14 4.73
N LEU A 92 -2.56 18.12 6.02
CA LEU A 92 -2.88 19.20 6.94
C LEU A 92 -2.08 20.47 6.65
N THR A 93 -2.74 21.62 6.80
CA THR A 93 -2.06 22.91 6.83
C THR A 93 -1.16 23.02 8.06
N ILE A 94 -0.17 23.91 7.99
CA ILE A 94 0.78 24.16 9.08
C ILE A 94 0.02 24.54 10.36
N GLU A 95 -0.94 25.47 10.25
CA GLU A 95 -1.77 25.95 11.35
C GLU A 95 -2.56 24.80 11.99
N ARG A 96 -3.19 23.95 11.17
CA ARG A 96 -3.96 22.82 11.68
C ARG A 96 -3.07 21.78 12.33
N SER A 97 -1.91 21.51 11.76
CA SER A 97 -0.94 20.59 12.36
C SER A 97 -0.44 21.11 13.71
N ALA A 98 -0.12 22.40 13.82
CA ALA A 98 0.29 23.01 15.08
C ALA A 98 -0.81 22.95 16.15
N PHE A 99 -2.06 23.23 15.77
CA PHE A 99 -3.22 23.12 16.66
C PHE A 99 -3.44 21.69 17.17
N VAL A 100 -3.36 20.69 16.29
CA VAL A 100 -3.49 19.28 16.69
C VAL A 100 -2.40 18.90 17.68
N LYS A 101 -1.16 19.33 17.46
CA LYS A 101 -0.04 19.10 18.39
C LYS A 101 -0.28 19.73 19.76
N SER A 102 -0.79 20.96 19.82
CA SER A 102 -1.08 21.59 21.12
C SER A 102 -2.18 20.85 21.88
N GLU A 103 -3.22 20.37 21.22
CA GLU A 103 -4.29 19.57 21.87
C GLU A 103 -3.77 18.21 22.37
N ILE A 104 -2.84 17.58 21.64
CA ILE A 104 -2.18 16.34 22.06
C ILE A 104 -1.39 16.59 23.36
N LEU A 105 -0.54 17.61 23.38
CA LEU A 105 0.30 17.93 24.54
C LEU A 105 -0.51 18.43 25.74
N ALA A 106 -1.66 19.07 25.49
CA ALA A 106 -2.59 19.48 26.53
C ALA A 106 -3.38 18.29 27.14
N GLY A 107 -3.29 17.09 26.55
CA GLY A 107 -4.07 15.92 26.98
C GLY A 107 -5.58 16.04 26.70
N SER A 108 -5.98 16.99 25.85
CA SER A 108 -7.39 17.25 25.55
C SER A 108 -7.92 16.40 24.39
N LEU A 109 -7.05 15.90 23.52
CA LEU A 109 -7.41 15.04 22.40
C LEU A 109 -7.69 13.61 22.86
N LYS A 110 -8.83 13.02 22.45
CA LYS A 110 -9.22 11.65 22.82
C LYS A 110 -8.80 10.60 21.79
N ILE A 111 -8.89 10.94 20.50
CA ILE A 111 -8.58 10.01 19.40
C ILE A 111 -7.65 10.68 18.40
N LEU A 112 -6.52 10.04 18.09
CA LEU A 112 -5.59 10.47 17.05
C LEU A 112 -5.46 9.39 15.98
N TYR A 113 -5.81 9.72 14.73
CA TYR A 113 -5.59 8.85 13.57
C TYR A 113 -4.23 9.14 12.94
N VAL A 114 -3.45 8.09 12.67
CA VAL A 114 -2.15 8.18 11.98
C VAL A 114 -1.97 7.05 10.97
N ALA A 115 -1.17 7.33 9.94
CA ALA A 115 -0.67 6.30 9.04
C ALA A 115 0.51 5.55 9.70
N PRO A 116 0.71 4.24 9.41
CA PRO A 116 1.77 3.45 10.04
C PRO A 116 3.19 4.01 9.80
N GLU A 117 3.43 4.65 8.65
CA GLU A 117 4.72 5.28 8.33
C GLU A 117 5.10 6.40 9.31
N ARG A 118 4.09 7.01 9.98
CA ARG A 118 4.30 8.10 10.94
C ARG A 118 4.99 7.62 12.23
N LEU A 119 4.89 6.34 12.55
CA LEU A 119 5.53 5.75 13.74
C LEU A 119 7.06 5.78 13.66
N ASN A 120 7.64 5.97 12.47
CA ASN A 120 9.10 6.13 12.31
C ASN A 120 9.56 7.61 12.34
N ASN A 121 8.64 8.55 12.56
CA ASN A 121 8.96 9.97 12.58
C ASN A 121 9.43 10.39 13.99
N GLU A 122 10.66 10.88 14.10
CA GLU A 122 11.32 11.31 15.35
C GLU A 122 10.50 12.39 16.05
N GLY A 123 9.96 13.35 15.31
CA GLY A 123 9.11 14.40 15.87
C GLY A 123 7.78 13.87 16.39
N PHE A 124 7.25 12.79 15.79
CA PHE A 124 6.06 12.11 16.30
C PHE A 124 6.38 11.32 17.57
N ILE A 125 7.47 10.52 17.58
CA ILE A 125 7.91 9.78 18.76
C ILE A 125 8.21 10.72 19.93
N GLN A 126 8.92 11.82 19.69
CA GLN A 126 9.19 12.83 20.72
C GLN A 126 7.90 13.43 21.29
N MET A 127 6.89 13.64 20.46
CA MET A 127 5.58 14.13 20.89
C MET A 127 4.84 13.10 21.75
N MET A 128 4.88 11.82 21.37
CA MET A 128 4.29 10.74 22.17
C MET A 128 5.00 10.61 23.54
N ASN A 129 6.31 10.75 23.58
CA ASN A 129 7.09 10.79 24.83
C ASN A 129 6.79 11.99 25.73
N GLN A 130 6.17 13.04 25.20
CA GLN A 130 5.79 14.25 25.95
C GLN A 130 4.31 14.25 26.39
N LEU A 131 3.58 13.17 26.12
CA LEU A 131 2.19 13.06 26.55
C LEU A 131 2.10 13.16 28.08
N PRO A 132 1.09 13.88 28.60
CA PRO A 132 0.88 13.98 30.04
C PRO A 132 0.52 12.63 30.68
N ASP A 133 -0.14 11.76 29.90
CA ASP A 133 -0.54 10.41 30.27
C ASP A 133 -0.05 9.40 29.21
N ARG A 134 0.07 8.12 29.58
CA ARG A 134 0.40 7.06 28.62
C ARG A 134 -0.69 6.92 27.55
N ILE A 135 -0.32 6.31 26.42
CA ILE A 135 -1.29 5.93 25.39
C ILE A 135 -2.23 4.88 25.97
N ALA A 136 -3.52 5.21 26.04
CA ALA A 136 -4.54 4.38 26.66
C ALA A 136 -4.91 3.18 25.78
N LEU A 137 -4.88 3.34 24.46
CA LEU A 137 -5.22 2.29 23.51
C LEU A 137 -4.53 2.56 22.18
N VAL A 138 -3.89 1.54 21.62
CA VAL A 138 -3.55 1.52 20.20
C VAL A 138 -4.55 0.64 19.47
N ALA A 139 -5.33 1.22 18.56
CA ALA A 139 -6.23 0.49 17.68
C ALA A 139 -5.58 0.34 16.30
N ILE A 140 -5.38 -0.88 15.85
CA ILE A 140 -4.74 -1.21 14.57
C ILE A 140 -5.82 -1.66 13.60
N ASP A 141 -6.16 -0.78 12.66
CA ASP A 141 -7.09 -1.08 11.58
C ASP A 141 -6.37 -1.81 10.44
N GLU A 142 -7.09 -2.72 9.78
CA GLU A 142 -6.55 -3.66 8.80
C GLU A 142 -5.33 -4.46 9.33
N ALA A 143 -5.43 -4.98 10.56
CA ALA A 143 -4.38 -5.72 11.25
C ALA A 143 -3.84 -6.94 10.48
N HIS A 144 -4.58 -7.46 9.48
CA HIS A 144 -4.08 -8.51 8.59
C HIS A 144 -2.82 -8.08 7.81
N CYS A 145 -2.51 -6.77 7.71
CA CYS A 145 -1.29 -6.26 7.10
C CYS A 145 -0.01 -6.63 7.86
N ILE A 146 -0.13 -7.09 9.12
CA ILE A 146 1.00 -7.54 9.98
C ILE A 146 1.53 -8.88 9.51
N SER A 147 0.65 -9.81 9.12
CA SER A 147 1.05 -11.16 8.72
C SER A 147 1.59 -11.16 7.30
N GLN A 148 2.74 -11.81 7.09
CA GLN A 148 3.31 -12.07 5.76
C GLN A 148 2.37 -12.93 4.89
N TRP A 149 1.52 -13.73 5.52
CA TRP A 149 0.51 -14.57 4.89
C TRP A 149 -0.78 -13.81 4.53
N GLY A 150 -0.92 -12.58 5.03
CA GLY A 150 -2.04 -11.69 4.73
C GLY A 150 -2.06 -11.24 3.26
N ALA A 151 -3.25 -11.00 2.71
CA ALA A 151 -3.42 -10.58 1.31
C ALA A 151 -2.88 -9.18 1.00
N SER A 152 -2.45 -8.40 2.00
CA SER A 152 -1.97 -7.03 1.85
C SER A 152 -0.87 -6.70 2.87
N PHE A 153 0.08 -7.61 3.05
CA PHE A 153 1.21 -7.44 3.95
C PHE A 153 1.93 -6.09 3.73
N ARG A 154 2.18 -5.36 4.83
CA ARG A 154 2.92 -4.09 4.84
C ARG A 154 4.00 -4.13 5.91
N PRO A 155 5.29 -3.96 5.56
CA PRO A 155 6.36 -4.04 6.53
C PRO A 155 6.27 -3.02 7.67
N GLU A 156 5.68 -1.85 7.40
CA GLU A 156 5.47 -0.80 8.40
C GLU A 156 4.52 -1.25 9.53
N TYR A 157 3.65 -2.23 9.30
CA TYR A 157 2.77 -2.78 10.34
C TYR A 157 3.51 -3.66 11.35
N LEU A 158 4.58 -4.34 10.95
CA LEU A 158 5.41 -5.13 11.88
C LEU A 158 6.06 -4.24 12.94
N LYS A 159 6.31 -2.97 12.61
CA LYS A 159 6.90 -2.00 13.53
C LYS A 159 5.92 -1.52 14.61
N ILE A 160 4.62 -1.77 14.44
CA ILE A 160 3.60 -1.34 15.41
C ILE A 160 3.75 -2.09 16.72
N ALA A 161 3.99 -3.42 16.69
CA ALA A 161 4.20 -4.22 17.89
C ALA A 161 5.35 -3.65 18.75
N ARG A 162 6.50 -3.40 18.10
CA ARG A 162 7.64 -2.73 18.74
C ARG A 162 7.29 -1.34 19.28
N PHE A 163 6.58 -0.52 18.51
CA PHE A 163 6.15 0.81 18.97
C PHE A 163 5.30 0.72 20.24
N CYS A 164 4.38 -0.25 20.31
CA CYS A 164 3.55 -0.45 21.48
C CYS A 164 4.38 -0.82 22.72
N GLU A 165 5.39 -1.66 22.57
CA GLU A 165 6.34 -2.01 23.64
C GLU A 165 7.20 -0.81 24.06
N GLU A 166 7.81 -0.11 23.10
CA GLU A 166 8.70 1.04 23.37
C GLU A 166 7.99 2.23 24.00
N GLN A 167 6.68 2.38 23.76
CA GLN A 167 5.84 3.44 24.32
C GLN A 167 5.04 3.00 25.55
N ASP A 168 5.22 1.76 26.01
CA ASP A 168 4.51 1.20 27.17
C ASP A 168 2.99 1.42 27.06
N VAL A 169 2.44 1.06 25.89
CA VAL A 169 1.02 1.20 25.55
C VAL A 169 0.19 0.29 26.47
N GLN A 170 -0.89 0.84 27.05
CA GLN A 170 -1.69 0.09 28.02
C GLN A 170 -2.43 -1.09 27.40
N ARG A 171 -3.01 -0.90 26.20
CA ARG A 171 -3.88 -1.87 25.52
C ARG A 171 -3.69 -1.78 24.01
N VAL A 172 -3.79 -2.93 23.34
CA VAL A 172 -3.82 -3.03 21.89
C VAL A 172 -5.09 -3.72 21.42
N LEU A 173 -5.76 -3.10 20.44
CA LEU A 173 -6.89 -3.67 19.73
C LEU A 173 -6.54 -3.84 18.26
N CYS A 174 -6.50 -5.08 17.79
CA CYS A 174 -6.33 -5.40 16.38
C CYS A 174 -7.69 -5.58 15.71
N LEU A 175 -7.92 -4.93 14.57
CA LEU A 175 -9.18 -5.04 13.82
C LEU A 175 -8.91 -5.44 12.36
N THR A 176 -9.65 -6.40 11.85
CA THR A 176 -9.58 -6.79 10.44
C THR A 176 -10.90 -7.34 9.93
N ALA A 177 -11.14 -7.20 8.62
CA ALA A 177 -12.31 -7.79 7.96
C ALA A 177 -12.11 -9.25 7.57
N THR A 178 -10.89 -9.59 7.18
CA THR A 178 -10.54 -10.88 6.59
C THR A 178 -9.23 -11.36 7.20
N ALA A 179 -9.27 -12.49 7.90
CA ALA A 179 -8.09 -13.15 8.44
C ALA A 179 -8.32 -14.66 8.45
N THR A 180 -7.36 -15.41 7.93
CA THR A 180 -7.31 -16.87 8.04
C THR A 180 -6.82 -17.25 9.46
N PRO A 181 -6.97 -18.52 9.89
CA PRO A 181 -6.47 -18.96 11.19
C PRO A 181 -4.97 -18.64 11.41
N GLN A 182 -4.15 -18.82 10.39
CA GLN A 182 -2.73 -18.50 10.44
C GLN A 182 -2.47 -16.98 10.62
N VAL A 183 -3.24 -16.13 9.94
CA VAL A 183 -3.14 -14.67 10.11
C VAL A 183 -3.59 -14.24 11.52
N ILE A 184 -4.61 -14.90 12.08
CA ILE A 184 -5.07 -14.67 13.46
C ILE A 184 -3.93 -15.01 14.43
N GLU A 185 -3.31 -16.18 14.27
CA GLU A 185 -2.19 -16.62 15.10
C GLU A 185 -1.01 -15.63 15.06
N ASP A 186 -0.61 -15.19 13.87
CA ASP A 186 0.47 -14.20 13.71
C ASP A 186 0.17 -12.88 14.44
N ILE A 187 -1.07 -12.38 14.34
CA ILE A 187 -1.49 -11.15 15.02
C ILE A 187 -1.50 -11.36 16.53
N CYS A 188 -2.04 -12.50 17.01
CA CYS A 188 -2.08 -12.80 18.43
C CYS A 188 -0.68 -12.91 19.04
N ASN A 189 0.24 -13.59 18.35
CA ASN A 189 1.64 -13.70 18.77
C ASN A 189 2.34 -12.34 18.80
N SER A 190 2.09 -11.48 17.81
CA SER A 190 2.74 -10.16 17.71
C SER A 190 2.29 -9.18 18.81
N PHE A 191 1.07 -9.34 19.34
CA PHE A 191 0.47 -8.39 20.29
C PHE A 191 0.08 -9.02 21.63
N HIS A 192 0.55 -10.25 21.90
CA HIS A 192 0.29 -10.99 23.14
C HIS A 192 -1.23 -11.06 23.44
N ILE A 193 -2.02 -11.49 22.45
CA ILE A 193 -3.47 -11.65 22.57
C ILE A 193 -3.78 -13.10 22.89
N GLU A 194 -4.31 -13.35 24.10
CA GLU A 194 -4.78 -14.67 24.51
C GLU A 194 -5.95 -15.16 23.64
N PRO A 195 -6.17 -16.48 23.51
CA PRO A 195 -7.24 -17.05 22.68
C PRO A 195 -8.64 -16.49 22.98
N GLU A 196 -8.95 -16.21 24.24
CA GLU A 196 -10.24 -15.63 24.68
C GLU A 196 -10.41 -14.18 24.22
N GLY A 197 -9.33 -13.51 23.84
CA GLY A 197 -9.32 -12.17 23.27
C GLY A 197 -9.61 -12.11 21.77
N VAL A 198 -9.89 -13.25 21.13
CA VAL A 198 -10.22 -13.32 19.70
C VAL A 198 -11.73 -13.33 19.50
N PHE A 199 -12.26 -12.21 19.02
CA PHE A 199 -13.68 -12.03 18.71
C PHE A 199 -13.91 -12.12 17.21
N ARG A 200 -14.58 -13.18 16.78
CA ARG A 200 -14.88 -13.41 15.37
C ARG A 200 -16.37 -13.54 15.14
N THR A 201 -16.81 -13.04 13.99
CA THR A 201 -18.17 -13.24 13.50
C THR A 201 -18.19 -14.07 12.22
N PRO A 202 -19.28 -14.84 11.99
CA PRO A 202 -19.50 -15.59 10.76
C PRO A 202 -19.23 -14.78 9.48
N VAL A 203 -18.59 -15.42 8.50
CA VAL A 203 -18.39 -14.87 7.15
C VAL A 203 -19.67 -15.02 6.33
N TYR A 204 -20.51 -16.00 6.65
CA TYR A 204 -21.73 -16.28 5.90
C TYR A 204 -22.74 -15.12 5.97
N ARG A 205 -23.15 -14.61 4.81
CA ARG A 205 -24.19 -13.59 4.67
C ARG A 205 -25.36 -14.16 3.86
N PRO A 206 -26.50 -14.53 4.51
CA PRO A 206 -27.60 -15.23 3.86
C PRO A 206 -28.33 -14.40 2.80
N ASN A 207 -28.13 -13.08 2.79
CA ASN A 207 -28.72 -12.18 1.81
C ASN A 207 -27.90 -12.02 0.52
N LEU A 208 -26.70 -12.60 0.43
CA LEU A 208 -25.88 -12.55 -0.78
C LEU A 208 -26.03 -13.81 -1.62
N SER A 209 -26.43 -13.66 -2.88
CA SER A 209 -26.35 -14.73 -3.87
C SER A 209 -24.99 -14.71 -4.55
N LEU A 210 -24.20 -15.78 -4.42
CA LEU A 210 -22.85 -15.90 -5.00
C LEU A 210 -22.91 -16.71 -6.30
N LEU A 211 -22.77 -16.03 -7.43
CA LEU A 211 -22.85 -16.60 -8.77
C LEU A 211 -21.47 -16.63 -9.43
N VAL A 212 -21.19 -17.70 -10.16
CA VAL A 212 -19.99 -17.91 -10.98
C VAL A 212 -20.43 -18.20 -12.41
N GLU A 213 -19.82 -17.50 -13.35
CA GLU A 213 -20.14 -17.57 -14.78
C GLU A 213 -18.87 -17.72 -15.62
N VAL A 214 -18.91 -18.53 -16.68
CA VAL A 214 -17.76 -18.74 -17.57
C VAL A 214 -17.96 -17.97 -18.86
N ALA A 215 -17.09 -17.00 -19.15
CA ALA A 215 -17.17 -16.21 -20.36
C ALA A 215 -15.78 -15.70 -20.79
N ALA A 216 -15.33 -16.13 -21.98
CA ALA A 216 -14.02 -15.77 -22.50
C ALA A 216 -13.91 -14.29 -22.90
N THR A 217 -14.91 -13.76 -23.61
CA THR A 217 -14.87 -12.42 -24.17
C THR A 217 -15.66 -11.42 -23.32
N LEU A 218 -15.24 -10.16 -23.38
CA LEU A 218 -15.94 -9.08 -22.71
C LEU A 218 -17.42 -8.98 -23.12
N GLU A 219 -17.71 -9.10 -24.41
CA GLU A 219 -19.10 -9.03 -24.90
C GLU A 219 -20.00 -10.09 -24.26
N LYS A 220 -19.49 -11.34 -24.11
CA LYS A 220 -20.23 -12.41 -23.43
C LYS A 220 -20.43 -12.11 -21.94
N LYS A 221 -19.38 -11.61 -21.26
CA LYS A 221 -19.48 -11.19 -19.85
C LYS A 221 -20.56 -10.12 -19.67
N LEU A 222 -20.58 -9.10 -20.54
CA LEU A 222 -21.60 -8.04 -20.52
C LEU A 222 -23.00 -8.58 -20.86
N GLY A 223 -23.13 -9.51 -21.80
CA GLY A 223 -24.40 -10.15 -22.14
C GLY A 223 -25.07 -10.84 -20.94
N ILE A 224 -24.26 -11.42 -20.05
CA ILE A 224 -24.73 -12.05 -18.80
C ILE A 224 -24.97 -11.00 -17.71
N LEU A 225 -24.09 -10.01 -17.57
CA LEU A 225 -24.16 -8.99 -16.50
C LEU A 225 -25.33 -8.00 -16.69
N VAL A 226 -25.60 -7.57 -17.92
CA VAL A 226 -26.60 -6.52 -18.22
C VAL A 226 -28.01 -6.85 -17.71
N PRO A 227 -28.54 -8.08 -17.84
CA PRO A 227 -29.81 -8.47 -17.19
C PRO A 227 -29.84 -8.22 -15.68
N HIS A 228 -28.79 -8.57 -14.95
CA HIS A 228 -28.69 -8.32 -13.51
C HIS A 228 -28.64 -6.83 -13.20
N LEU A 229 -27.91 -6.05 -14.00
CA LEU A 229 -27.88 -4.60 -13.87
C LEU A 229 -29.25 -4.00 -14.13
N LYS A 230 -30.00 -4.42 -15.15
CA LYS A 230 -31.35 -3.88 -15.43
C LYS A 230 -32.38 -4.25 -14.36
N ALA A 231 -32.25 -5.41 -13.73
CA ALA A 231 -33.19 -5.88 -12.71
C ALA A 231 -32.93 -5.28 -11.31
N ARG A 232 -31.78 -4.66 -11.09
CA ARG A 232 -31.40 -4.12 -9.77
C ARG A 232 -32.29 -2.92 -9.38
N LYS A 233 -32.44 -2.72 -8.08
CA LYS A 233 -33.01 -1.50 -7.48
C LYS A 233 -32.03 -0.94 -6.45
N GLY A 234 -30.99 -0.29 -6.93
CA GLY A 234 -29.90 0.23 -6.11
C GLY A 234 -28.55 0.21 -6.83
N PRO A 235 -27.48 0.71 -6.20
CA PRO A 235 -26.18 0.85 -6.86
C PRO A 235 -25.49 -0.48 -7.15
N ALA A 236 -24.53 -0.43 -8.06
CA ALA A 236 -23.68 -1.57 -8.42
C ALA A 236 -22.19 -1.21 -8.42
N ILE A 237 -21.35 -2.20 -8.13
CA ILE A 237 -19.90 -2.12 -8.28
C ILE A 237 -19.45 -3.18 -9.27
N ILE A 238 -18.63 -2.80 -10.25
CA ILE A 238 -18.05 -3.70 -11.24
C ILE A 238 -16.53 -3.65 -11.11
N TYR A 239 -15.94 -4.73 -10.61
CA TYR A 239 -14.49 -4.86 -10.45
C TYR A 239 -13.81 -5.36 -11.72
N VAL A 240 -12.73 -4.67 -12.09
CA VAL A 240 -11.83 -4.99 -13.19
C VAL A 240 -10.37 -4.97 -12.75
N THR A 241 -9.50 -5.66 -13.50
CA THR A 241 -8.08 -5.79 -13.12
C THR A 241 -7.23 -4.58 -13.51
N LEU A 242 -7.44 -4.01 -14.71
CA LEU A 242 -6.60 -2.95 -15.27
C LEU A 242 -7.35 -1.62 -15.36
N GLN A 243 -6.63 -0.51 -15.23
CA GLN A 243 -7.21 0.84 -15.31
C GLN A 243 -7.90 1.06 -16.66
N LYS A 244 -7.27 0.67 -17.78
CA LYS A 244 -7.88 0.77 -19.12
C LYS A 244 -9.24 0.07 -19.21
N HIS A 245 -9.44 -1.03 -18.49
CA HIS A 245 -10.72 -1.75 -18.50
C HIS A 245 -11.81 -0.94 -17.81
N THR A 246 -11.50 -0.02 -16.88
CA THR A 246 -12.55 0.80 -16.27
C THR A 246 -13.25 1.67 -17.31
N ASP A 247 -12.47 2.33 -18.16
CA ASP A 247 -12.99 3.20 -19.22
C ASP A 247 -13.70 2.40 -20.33
N ASP A 248 -13.10 1.30 -20.80
CA ASP A 248 -13.69 0.45 -21.85
C ASP A 248 -15.07 -0.08 -21.45
N ILE A 249 -15.21 -0.54 -20.20
CA ILE A 249 -16.46 -1.07 -19.67
C ILE A 249 -17.47 0.05 -19.43
N ALA A 250 -17.03 1.21 -18.94
CA ALA A 250 -17.93 2.33 -18.75
C ALA A 250 -18.56 2.76 -20.07
N LEU A 251 -17.77 2.88 -21.14
CA LEU A 251 -18.26 3.17 -22.49
C LEU A 251 -19.21 2.07 -23.01
N ALA A 252 -18.87 0.79 -22.77
CA ALA A 252 -19.72 -0.33 -23.14
C ALA A 252 -21.07 -0.35 -22.39
N LEU A 253 -21.13 0.12 -21.15
CA LEU A 253 -22.37 0.22 -20.38
C LEU A 253 -23.20 1.46 -20.80
N LEU A 254 -22.55 2.59 -21.03
CA LEU A 254 -23.19 3.82 -21.52
C LEU A 254 -23.92 3.56 -22.85
N SER A 255 -23.25 2.90 -23.80
CA SER A 255 -23.84 2.49 -25.09
C SER A 255 -25.03 1.51 -24.96
N ARG A 256 -25.21 0.87 -23.80
CA ARG A 256 -26.33 -0.03 -23.50
C ARG A 256 -27.44 0.63 -22.67
N GLY A 257 -27.37 1.95 -22.49
CA GLY A 257 -28.41 2.77 -21.86
C GLY A 257 -28.27 2.95 -20.35
N PHE A 258 -27.09 2.69 -19.76
CA PHE A 258 -26.84 3.02 -18.36
C PHE A 258 -26.24 4.43 -18.26
N GLU A 259 -27.03 5.41 -17.83
CA GLU A 259 -26.60 6.83 -17.77
C GLU A 259 -25.74 7.15 -16.51
N GLY A 260 -25.93 6.42 -15.41
CA GLY A 260 -25.25 6.64 -14.13
C GLY A 260 -23.94 5.87 -13.94
N VAL A 261 -23.12 5.74 -14.99
CA VAL A 261 -21.87 4.96 -14.93
C VAL A 261 -20.68 5.86 -14.59
N LEU A 262 -19.92 5.48 -13.55
CA LEU A 262 -18.75 6.19 -13.06
C LEU A 262 -17.52 5.26 -13.15
N THR A 263 -16.33 5.83 -13.36
CA THR A 263 -15.06 5.09 -13.33
C THR A 263 -14.27 5.41 -12.06
N TYR A 264 -13.57 4.42 -11.52
CA TYR A 264 -12.68 4.63 -10.37
C TYR A 264 -11.41 3.77 -10.46
N HIS A 265 -10.26 4.42 -10.56
CA HIS A 265 -8.95 3.76 -10.50
C HIS A 265 -7.87 4.66 -9.92
N ALA A 266 -6.75 4.05 -9.51
CA ALA A 266 -5.63 4.76 -8.87
C ALA A 266 -4.90 5.76 -9.79
N GLY A 267 -5.19 5.77 -11.10
CA GLY A 267 -4.64 6.73 -12.05
C GLY A 267 -5.36 8.09 -12.04
N MET A 268 -6.55 8.16 -11.45
CA MET A 268 -7.31 9.40 -11.30
C MET A 268 -6.72 10.29 -10.21
N SER A 269 -6.90 11.60 -10.35
CA SER A 269 -6.51 12.56 -9.31
C SER A 269 -7.27 12.30 -7.99
N ALA A 270 -6.74 12.80 -6.87
CA ALA A 270 -7.41 12.66 -5.58
C ALA A 270 -8.81 13.33 -5.60
N ASP A 271 -8.92 14.51 -6.22
CA ASP A 271 -10.18 15.26 -6.32
C ASP A 271 -11.23 14.53 -7.16
N GLU A 272 -10.84 13.91 -8.28
CA GLU A 272 -11.75 13.11 -9.10
C GLU A 272 -12.24 11.86 -8.36
N ARG A 273 -11.33 11.16 -7.66
CA ARG A 273 -11.70 9.99 -6.84
C ARG A 273 -12.67 10.38 -5.74
N GLN A 274 -12.46 11.52 -5.08
CA GLN A 274 -13.37 12.03 -4.05
C GLN A 274 -14.75 12.33 -4.65
N LYS A 275 -14.82 13.04 -5.78
CA LYS A 275 -16.09 13.36 -6.46
C LYS A 275 -16.88 12.10 -6.85
N VAL A 276 -16.21 11.11 -7.45
CA VAL A 276 -16.86 9.84 -7.82
C VAL A 276 -17.38 9.10 -6.59
N GLN A 277 -16.60 9.08 -5.51
CA GLN A 277 -17.03 8.47 -4.26
C GLN A 277 -18.26 9.18 -3.70
N GLU A 278 -18.26 10.51 -3.61
CA GLU A 278 -19.42 11.31 -3.15
C GLU A 278 -20.66 11.04 -4.01
N GLN A 279 -20.54 11.10 -5.34
CA GLN A 279 -21.62 10.81 -6.28
C GLN A 279 -22.21 9.41 -6.10
N PHE A 280 -21.36 8.40 -5.90
CA PHE A 280 -21.81 7.04 -5.65
C PHE A 280 -22.49 6.89 -4.29
N MET A 281 -21.98 7.57 -3.25
CA MET A 281 -22.54 7.55 -1.91
C MET A 281 -23.91 8.21 -1.86
N GLU A 282 -24.11 9.31 -2.59
CA GLU A 282 -25.38 10.06 -2.64
C GLU A 282 -26.39 9.44 -3.63
N GLY A 283 -25.93 8.88 -4.74
CA GLY A 283 -26.81 8.46 -5.81
C GLY A 283 -27.45 7.08 -5.62
N GLU A 284 -28.70 6.92 -6.03
CA GLU A 284 -29.49 5.70 -5.76
C GLU A 284 -29.29 4.57 -6.78
N ASP A 285 -28.86 4.86 -8.00
CA ASP A 285 -28.75 3.83 -9.07
C ASP A 285 -27.42 3.88 -9.85
N HIS A 286 -26.39 4.49 -9.28
CA HIS A 286 -25.08 4.57 -9.96
C HIS A 286 -24.39 3.21 -10.05
N ILE A 287 -23.63 3.04 -11.13
CA ILE A 287 -22.73 1.91 -11.34
C ILE A 287 -21.31 2.45 -11.30
N VAL A 288 -20.49 1.96 -10.38
CA VAL A 288 -19.06 2.26 -10.38
C VAL A 288 -18.29 1.10 -10.99
N VAL A 289 -17.61 1.36 -12.09
CA VAL A 289 -16.63 0.45 -12.68
C VAL A 289 -15.26 0.79 -12.12
N ALA A 290 -14.64 -0.16 -11.44
CA ALA A 290 -13.43 0.13 -10.68
C ALA A 290 -12.40 -0.98 -10.66
N THR A 291 -11.15 -0.57 -10.44
CA THR A 291 -10.14 -1.49 -9.93
C THR A 291 -10.33 -1.72 -8.41
N ILE A 292 -9.55 -2.62 -7.82
CA ILE A 292 -9.51 -2.85 -6.36
C ILE A 292 -9.27 -1.57 -5.53
N ALA A 293 -8.79 -0.49 -6.16
CA ALA A 293 -8.66 0.82 -5.54
C ALA A 293 -10.01 1.36 -5.00
N PHE A 294 -11.15 1.01 -5.62
CA PHE A 294 -12.48 1.34 -5.11
C PHE A 294 -12.95 0.30 -4.10
N GLY A 295 -12.22 0.26 -2.99
CA GLY A 295 -12.42 -0.74 -1.97
C GLY A 295 -12.63 -0.08 -0.62
N MET A 296 -11.57 -0.04 0.15
CA MET A 296 -11.59 0.34 1.56
C MET A 296 -12.27 1.71 1.78
N GLY A 297 -13.16 1.79 2.78
CA GLY A 297 -13.89 3.02 3.14
C GLY A 297 -15.27 3.21 2.50
N ILE A 298 -15.68 2.40 1.52
CA ILE A 298 -17.05 2.44 1.00
C ILE A 298 -18.02 1.81 2.02
N ASP A 299 -18.87 2.64 2.62
CA ASP A 299 -19.93 2.26 3.56
C ASP A 299 -21.33 2.64 3.06
N LYS A 300 -21.69 2.12 1.89
CA LYS A 300 -23.03 2.24 1.34
C LYS A 300 -23.85 0.98 1.65
N SER A 301 -24.98 1.15 2.33
CA SER A 301 -25.75 0.02 2.85
C SER A 301 -26.51 -0.76 1.77
N ASN A 302 -26.90 -0.08 0.70
CA ASN A 302 -27.87 -0.54 -0.29
C ASN A 302 -27.27 -1.00 -1.64
N ILE A 303 -25.99 -1.40 -1.69
CA ILE A 303 -25.38 -1.94 -2.93
C ILE A 303 -26.05 -3.28 -3.29
N ARG A 304 -26.55 -3.40 -4.52
CA ARG A 304 -27.35 -4.55 -5.00
C ARG A 304 -26.60 -5.53 -5.87
N VAL A 305 -25.63 -5.05 -6.64
CA VAL A 305 -24.83 -5.91 -7.51
C VAL A 305 -23.35 -5.64 -7.29
N VAL A 306 -22.58 -6.69 -7.08
CA VAL A 306 -21.11 -6.65 -7.14
C VAL A 306 -20.68 -7.64 -8.21
N ALA A 307 -20.00 -7.19 -9.25
CA ALA A 307 -19.59 -8.05 -10.36
C ALA A 307 -18.08 -8.00 -10.56
N HIS A 308 -17.44 -9.16 -10.59
CA HIS A 308 -16.03 -9.33 -10.92
C HIS A 308 -15.91 -9.77 -12.37
N LEU A 309 -15.73 -8.81 -13.27
CA LEU A 309 -15.49 -9.12 -14.69
C LEU A 309 -14.14 -9.83 -14.90
N PHE A 310 -13.25 -9.70 -13.93
CA PHE A 310 -12.01 -10.44 -13.82
C PHE A 310 -11.95 -11.03 -12.42
N MET A 311 -11.48 -12.27 -12.32
CA MET A 311 -11.39 -12.96 -11.04
C MET A 311 -10.51 -12.18 -10.03
N PRO A 312 -10.92 -12.07 -8.75
CA PRO A 312 -10.05 -11.57 -7.69
C PRO A 312 -8.76 -12.38 -7.58
N LYS A 313 -7.70 -11.76 -7.07
CA LYS A 313 -6.40 -12.43 -6.90
C LYS A 313 -6.40 -13.44 -5.76
N THR A 314 -7.21 -13.18 -4.73
CA THR A 314 -7.25 -13.99 -3.51
C THR A 314 -8.67 -14.07 -2.97
N LEU A 315 -8.93 -15.05 -2.10
CA LEU A 315 -10.23 -15.23 -1.45
C LEU A 315 -10.54 -14.13 -0.43
N GLU A 316 -9.51 -13.54 0.17
CA GLU A 316 -9.61 -12.36 1.03
C GLU A 316 -10.11 -11.14 0.25
N ASN A 317 -9.56 -10.87 -0.95
CA ASN A 317 -10.07 -9.80 -1.81
C ASN A 317 -11.52 -10.06 -2.19
N TYR A 318 -11.83 -11.28 -2.67
CA TYR A 318 -13.19 -11.65 -3.04
C TYR A 318 -14.18 -11.43 -1.89
N SER A 319 -13.88 -11.93 -0.70
CA SER A 319 -14.71 -11.81 0.50
C SER A 319 -14.93 -10.35 0.91
N GLN A 320 -13.86 -9.53 0.90
CA GLN A 320 -13.96 -8.11 1.25
C GLN A 320 -14.81 -7.32 0.23
N GLU A 321 -14.66 -7.64 -1.06
CA GLU A 321 -15.33 -6.97 -2.18
C GLU A 321 -16.83 -7.30 -2.23
N ILE A 322 -17.20 -8.58 -2.17
CA ILE A 322 -18.62 -8.99 -2.06
C ILE A 322 -19.23 -8.55 -0.73
N GLY A 323 -18.40 -8.38 0.32
CA GLY A 323 -18.70 -7.82 1.63
C GLY A 323 -19.36 -6.42 1.60
N ARG A 324 -19.30 -5.73 0.45
CA ARG A 324 -19.90 -4.40 0.25
C ARG A 324 -21.38 -4.46 -0.09
N ALA A 325 -21.82 -5.53 -0.72
CA ALA A 325 -23.22 -5.71 -1.09
C ALA A 325 -24.12 -5.89 0.15
N GLY A 326 -25.37 -5.45 0.07
CA GLY A 326 -26.43 -5.88 0.99
C GLY A 326 -26.17 -5.67 2.48
N ARG A 327 -25.56 -4.57 2.92
CA ARG A 327 -25.35 -4.33 4.38
C ARG A 327 -26.64 -3.97 5.10
N ASP A 328 -27.66 -3.53 4.37
CA ASP A 328 -29.04 -3.39 4.83
C ASP A 328 -29.75 -4.75 5.05
N GLY A 329 -29.09 -5.87 4.78
CA GLY A 329 -29.67 -7.22 4.91
C GLY A 329 -30.58 -7.62 3.75
N LEU A 330 -30.79 -6.75 2.76
CA LEU A 330 -31.60 -7.07 1.58
C LEU A 330 -30.83 -7.90 0.57
N ARG A 331 -31.56 -8.63 -0.28
CA ARG A 331 -30.98 -9.49 -1.30
C ARG A 331 -30.09 -8.71 -2.25
N SER A 332 -28.89 -9.22 -2.46
CA SER A 332 -27.91 -8.65 -3.38
C SER A 332 -27.17 -9.77 -4.12
N THR A 333 -26.78 -9.51 -5.37
CA THR A 333 -26.15 -10.50 -6.24
C THR A 333 -24.67 -10.20 -6.41
N CYS A 334 -23.83 -11.21 -6.19
CA CYS A 334 -22.39 -11.15 -6.44
C CYS A 334 -22.07 -12.10 -7.59
N ILE A 335 -21.44 -11.62 -8.66
CA ILE A 335 -21.16 -12.42 -9.87
C ILE A 335 -19.67 -12.42 -10.13
N MET A 336 -19.05 -13.59 -10.24
CA MET A 336 -17.65 -13.75 -10.59
C MET A 336 -17.50 -14.41 -11.97
N PHE A 337 -16.84 -13.73 -12.89
CA PHE A 337 -16.57 -14.27 -14.23
C PHE A 337 -15.23 -14.99 -14.27
N LEU A 338 -15.22 -16.19 -14.86
CA LEU A 338 -14.04 -16.97 -15.17
C LEU A 338 -13.71 -16.87 -16.66
N SER A 339 -12.44 -16.59 -16.96
CA SER A 339 -11.88 -16.65 -18.30
C SER A 339 -10.44 -17.13 -18.23
N SER A 340 -10.08 -18.12 -19.05
CA SER A 340 -8.72 -18.63 -19.17
C SER A 340 -7.75 -17.55 -19.67
N GLU A 341 -8.23 -16.60 -20.48
CA GLU A 341 -7.44 -15.50 -21.02
C GLU A 341 -7.01 -14.48 -19.94
N ASP A 342 -7.71 -14.44 -18.80
CA ASP A 342 -7.42 -13.48 -17.73
C ASP A 342 -6.32 -13.97 -16.78
N ILE A 343 -6.10 -15.30 -16.70
CA ILE A 343 -5.20 -15.94 -15.73
C ILE A 343 -3.75 -15.47 -15.87
N PRO A 344 -3.16 -15.41 -17.09
CA PRO A 344 -1.78 -14.95 -17.21
C PRO A 344 -1.59 -13.51 -16.70
N THR A 345 -2.57 -12.63 -16.91
CA THR A 345 -2.52 -11.26 -16.40
C THR A 345 -2.51 -11.24 -14.87
N LEU A 346 -3.31 -12.10 -14.22
CA LEU A 346 -3.33 -12.23 -12.76
C LEU A 346 -1.99 -12.76 -12.22
N GLU A 347 -1.44 -13.82 -12.83
CA GLU A 347 -0.12 -14.34 -12.47
C GLU A 347 0.98 -13.30 -12.65
N GLY A 348 0.90 -12.50 -13.72
CA GLY A 348 1.88 -11.44 -14.01
C GLY A 348 2.04 -10.43 -12.87
N PHE A 349 1.00 -10.20 -12.06
CA PHE A 349 1.13 -9.38 -10.85
C PHE A 349 1.98 -10.05 -9.78
N CYS A 350 1.79 -11.35 -9.52
CA CYS A 350 2.59 -12.11 -8.55
C CYS A 350 4.06 -12.15 -8.98
N ARG A 351 4.30 -12.41 -10.27
CA ARG A 351 5.65 -12.51 -10.86
C ARG A 351 6.41 -11.19 -10.92
N GLY A 352 5.66 -10.09 -10.94
CA GLY A 352 6.23 -8.75 -11.01
C GLY A 352 6.97 -8.31 -9.75
N ASP A 353 6.66 -8.90 -8.59
CA ASP A 353 7.28 -8.54 -7.32
C ASP A 353 8.57 -9.31 -7.03
N THR A 354 8.85 -10.38 -7.78
CA THR A 354 10.14 -11.10 -7.75
C THR A 354 11.09 -10.52 -8.78
N CYS A 355 12.15 -9.83 -8.33
CA CYS A 355 13.24 -9.34 -9.19
C CYS A 355 14.25 -10.45 -9.52
N SER A 356 15.29 -10.16 -10.29
CA SER A 356 16.34 -11.14 -10.59
C SER A 356 17.30 -11.32 -9.42
N LYS A 357 17.94 -12.50 -9.35
CA LYS A 357 18.93 -12.82 -8.31
C LYS A 357 20.09 -11.81 -8.33
N THR A 358 20.58 -11.48 -9.52
CA THR A 358 21.67 -10.52 -9.73
C THR A 358 21.31 -9.11 -9.26
N SER A 359 20.05 -8.70 -9.43
CA SER A 359 19.54 -7.43 -8.91
C SER A 359 19.62 -7.33 -7.39
N ILE A 360 19.17 -8.35 -6.65
CA ILE A 360 19.23 -8.35 -5.17
C ILE A 360 20.67 -8.40 -4.68
N GLN A 361 21.52 -9.22 -5.30
CA GLN A 361 22.94 -9.28 -4.97
C GLN A 361 23.63 -7.93 -5.16
N SER A 362 23.36 -7.25 -6.29
CA SER A 362 23.96 -5.95 -6.60
C SER A 362 23.47 -4.83 -5.68
N TRP A 363 22.16 -4.83 -5.35
CA TRP A 363 21.59 -3.90 -4.38
C TRP A 363 22.18 -4.15 -2.98
N LEU A 364 22.17 -5.39 -2.51
CA LEU A 364 22.67 -5.73 -1.17
C LEU A 364 24.16 -5.41 -1.03
N ARG A 365 24.94 -5.61 -2.10
CA ARG A 365 26.36 -5.20 -2.14
C ARG A 365 26.51 -3.69 -1.99
N GLU A 366 25.66 -2.87 -2.61
CA GLU A 366 25.67 -1.40 -2.39
C GLU A 366 25.39 -1.07 -0.91
N VAL A 367 24.35 -1.68 -0.33
CA VAL A 367 23.95 -1.42 1.06
C VAL A 367 25.04 -1.85 2.04
N ALA A 368 25.63 -3.03 1.86
CA ALA A 368 26.65 -3.59 2.75
C ALA A 368 28.00 -2.86 2.67
N LEU A 369 28.38 -2.35 1.49
CA LEU A 369 29.66 -1.66 1.29
C LEU A 369 29.56 -0.13 1.48
N LYS A 370 28.36 0.41 1.72
CA LYS A 370 28.15 1.83 1.99
C LYS A 370 28.83 2.22 3.30
N SER A 371 29.75 3.19 3.25
CA SER A 371 30.29 3.79 4.47
C SER A 371 29.22 4.61 5.20
N PRO A 372 29.09 4.48 6.54
CA PRO A 372 28.18 5.32 7.33
C PRO A 372 28.49 6.82 7.18
N ASP A 373 27.43 7.62 7.28
CA ASP A 373 27.50 9.07 7.40
C ASP A 373 28.17 9.46 8.74
N ALA A 374 28.49 10.74 8.93
CA ALA A 374 29.25 11.23 10.09
C ALA A 374 28.61 10.92 11.46
N ASP A 375 27.30 10.68 11.48
CA ASP A 375 26.51 10.31 12.66
C ASP A 375 26.35 8.78 12.85
N GLY A 376 27.06 7.97 12.05
CA GLY A 376 27.00 6.52 12.08
C GLY A 376 25.77 5.91 11.39
N THR A 377 24.99 6.71 10.66
CA THR A 377 23.79 6.24 9.95
C THR A 377 24.05 5.97 8.47
N LEU A 378 23.20 5.16 7.83
CA LEU A 378 23.21 4.91 6.39
C LEU A 378 22.05 5.65 5.74
N SER A 379 22.29 6.25 4.58
CA SER A 379 21.24 6.95 3.83
C SER A 379 21.23 6.59 2.34
N PHE A 380 20.02 6.35 1.81
CA PHE A 380 19.81 5.86 0.43
C PHE A 380 18.70 6.62 -0.28
N ASN A 381 18.83 6.77 -1.60
CA ASN A 381 17.73 7.21 -2.47
C ASN A 381 17.04 5.97 -3.05
N LEU A 382 15.94 5.56 -2.43
CA LEU A 382 15.21 4.35 -2.83
C LEU A 382 14.62 4.45 -4.24
N TYR A 383 14.29 5.67 -4.71
CA TYR A 383 13.81 5.88 -6.08
C TYR A 383 14.90 5.55 -7.11
N ASP A 384 16.13 5.98 -6.86
CA ASP A 384 17.27 5.70 -7.74
C ASP A 384 17.67 4.22 -7.68
N GLN A 385 17.70 3.62 -6.48
CA GLN A 385 17.98 2.19 -6.31
C GLN A 385 16.96 1.31 -7.04
N SER A 386 15.66 1.65 -6.93
CA SER A 386 14.58 0.92 -7.61
C SER A 386 14.80 0.83 -9.12
N ARG A 387 15.24 1.93 -9.75
CA ARG A 387 15.52 1.99 -11.19
C ARG A 387 16.83 1.31 -11.56
N THR A 388 17.86 1.49 -10.74
CA THR A 388 19.21 0.97 -10.99
C THR A 388 19.24 -0.55 -10.93
N TYR A 389 18.60 -1.14 -9.92
CA TYR A 389 18.58 -2.58 -9.69
C TYR A 389 17.32 -3.26 -10.23
N ASP A 390 16.42 -2.56 -10.92
CA ASP A 390 15.14 -3.10 -11.41
C ASP A 390 14.26 -3.77 -10.33
N ILE A 391 14.29 -3.21 -9.11
CA ILE A 391 13.48 -3.68 -7.98
C ILE A 391 12.31 -2.70 -7.82
N ARG A 392 11.07 -3.18 -7.86
CA ARG A 392 9.88 -2.33 -7.62
C ARG A 392 9.99 -1.66 -6.25
N SER A 393 9.53 -0.41 -6.13
CA SER A 393 9.70 0.37 -4.89
C SER A 393 9.07 -0.32 -3.67
N THR A 394 7.93 -0.99 -3.83
CA THR A 394 7.28 -1.80 -2.78
C THR A 394 8.17 -2.96 -2.33
N VAL A 395 8.75 -3.70 -3.28
CA VAL A 395 9.67 -4.82 -3.02
C VAL A 395 10.95 -4.33 -2.36
N LEU A 396 11.47 -3.18 -2.80
CA LEU A 396 12.68 -2.59 -2.23
C LEU A 396 12.46 -2.18 -0.76
N ASN A 397 11.33 -1.51 -0.45
CA ASN A 397 10.98 -1.18 0.93
C ASN A 397 10.87 -2.43 1.80
N LEU A 398 10.27 -3.50 1.27
CA LEU A 398 10.22 -4.78 1.94
C LEU A 398 11.61 -5.36 2.18
N SER A 399 12.49 -5.35 1.18
CA SER A 399 13.86 -5.85 1.33
C SER A 399 14.61 -5.11 2.45
N TYR A 400 14.47 -3.79 2.57
CA TYR A 400 15.02 -3.05 3.71
C TYR A 400 14.41 -3.45 5.06
N ALA A 401 13.10 -3.68 5.10
CA ALA A 401 12.45 -4.14 6.31
C ALA A 401 12.88 -5.56 6.72
N GLN A 402 13.18 -6.45 5.78
CA GLN A 402 13.76 -7.76 6.09
C GLN A 402 15.16 -7.61 6.70
N LEU A 403 16.00 -6.72 6.18
CA LEU A 403 17.30 -6.42 6.79
C LEU A 403 17.18 -5.91 8.24
N GLU A 404 16.08 -5.24 8.57
CA GLU A 404 15.77 -4.79 9.92
C GLU A 404 15.23 -5.90 10.81
N LEU A 405 14.20 -6.61 10.37
CA LEU A 405 13.40 -7.50 11.22
C LEU A 405 13.94 -8.92 11.25
N GLU A 406 14.43 -9.43 10.12
CA GLU A 406 14.92 -10.82 10.00
C GLU A 406 16.43 -10.93 10.26
N TYR A 407 17.21 -9.99 9.70
CA TYR A 407 18.67 -10.02 9.79
C TYR A 407 19.22 -9.13 10.90
N ASN A 408 18.40 -8.26 11.49
CA ASN A 408 18.77 -7.35 12.58
C ASN A 408 20.04 -6.53 12.29
N CYS A 409 20.21 -6.10 11.03
CA CYS A 409 21.43 -5.41 10.58
C CYS A 409 21.33 -3.89 10.61
N ILE A 410 20.14 -3.38 10.30
CA ILE A 410 19.87 -1.96 10.18
C ILE A 410 18.51 -1.67 10.81
N ARG A 411 18.25 -0.43 11.19
CA ARG A 411 16.93 -0.02 11.69
C ARG A 411 16.49 1.23 10.99
N ALA A 412 15.30 1.21 10.38
CA ALA A 412 14.75 2.40 9.78
C ALA A 412 14.57 3.49 10.84
N ILE A 413 15.13 4.67 10.56
CA ILE A 413 14.94 5.87 11.35
C ILE A 413 14.35 6.96 10.46
N THR A 414 14.12 8.15 11.01
CA THR A 414 13.39 9.19 10.29
C THR A 414 14.08 9.55 8.97
N PRO A 415 13.38 9.37 7.83
CA PRO A 415 13.92 9.78 6.55
C PRO A 415 14.03 11.29 6.51
N PHE A 416 14.90 11.79 5.64
CA PHE A 416 15.08 13.22 5.50
C PHE A 416 15.07 13.67 4.05
N TYR A 417 14.73 14.93 3.83
CA TYR A 417 14.81 15.55 2.53
C TYR A 417 16.19 16.13 2.31
N SER A 418 16.80 15.87 1.14
CA SER A 418 18.06 16.51 0.78
C SER A 418 17.86 17.91 0.23
N VAL A 419 16.73 18.22 -0.42
CA VAL A 419 16.50 19.52 -1.07
C VAL A 419 15.32 20.24 -0.45
N TYR A 420 15.50 21.52 -0.09
CA TYR A 420 14.45 22.42 0.38
C TYR A 420 14.29 23.59 -0.60
N GLU A 421 13.09 23.76 -1.13
CA GLU A 421 12.67 25.00 -1.75
C GLU A 421 12.05 25.92 -0.68
N VAL A 422 12.70 27.04 -0.39
CA VAL A 422 12.29 28.02 0.62
C VAL A 422 11.66 29.22 -0.07
N THR A 423 10.38 29.48 0.21
CA THR A 423 9.63 30.63 -0.30
C THR A 423 9.43 31.62 0.85
N PRO A 424 9.99 32.83 0.82
CA PRO A 424 9.77 33.81 1.88
C PRO A 424 8.30 34.23 1.97
N LEU A 425 7.79 34.34 3.19
CA LEU A 425 6.47 34.91 3.48
C LEU A 425 6.67 36.31 4.08
N GLY A 426 6.19 37.34 3.38
CA GLY A 426 6.32 38.73 3.85
C GLY A 426 7.73 39.34 3.67
N ASP A 427 8.23 40.05 4.70
CA ASP A 427 9.49 40.81 4.63
C ASP A 427 10.73 39.90 4.71
N ARG A 428 11.36 39.71 3.56
CA ARG A 428 12.63 38.98 3.37
C ARG A 428 13.76 39.47 4.28
N GLN A 429 13.71 40.72 4.79
CA GLN A 429 14.76 41.23 5.67
C GLN A 429 14.90 40.45 6.98
N ARG A 430 13.85 39.84 7.52
CA ARG A 430 13.95 39.07 8.78
C ARG A 430 14.85 37.84 8.64
N ILE A 431 14.72 37.11 7.53
CA ILE A 431 15.58 35.95 7.21
C ILE A 431 17.03 36.39 6.96
N LEU A 432 17.22 37.55 6.32
CA LEU A 432 18.56 38.10 6.05
C LEU A 432 19.24 38.62 7.32
N LYS A 433 18.45 39.09 8.31
CA LYS A 433 18.92 39.57 9.61
C LYS A 433 19.23 38.46 10.61
N ASP A 434 18.79 37.22 10.39
CA ASP A 434 19.16 36.08 11.25
C ASP A 434 20.68 35.87 11.20
N ALA A 435 21.34 36.21 12.31
CA ALA A 435 22.80 36.21 12.43
C ALA A 435 23.37 34.84 12.85
N SER A 436 22.53 33.82 13.05
CA SER A 436 22.97 32.48 13.43
C SER A 436 23.96 31.90 12.40
N ARG A 437 24.82 31.00 12.86
CA ARG A 437 25.84 30.36 12.01
C ARG A 437 25.18 29.59 10.86
N GLU A 438 24.12 28.86 11.18
CA GLU A 438 23.32 28.03 10.28
C GLU A 438 22.63 28.90 9.22
N ALA A 439 22.04 30.01 9.65
CA ALA A 439 21.40 30.99 8.79
C ALA A 439 22.36 31.59 7.75
N LYS A 440 23.58 31.96 8.19
CA LYS A 440 24.65 32.43 7.30
C LYS A 440 25.09 31.35 6.32
N THR A 441 25.23 30.11 6.78
CA THR A 441 25.58 28.96 5.93
C THR A 441 24.50 28.73 4.86
N ILE A 442 23.22 28.69 5.23
CA ILE A 442 22.12 28.50 4.28
C ILE A 442 22.14 29.58 3.20
N ARG A 443 22.29 30.86 3.59
CA ARG A 443 22.33 31.98 2.64
C ARG A 443 23.54 31.97 1.69
N LYS A 444 24.63 31.31 2.08
CA LYS A 444 25.84 31.20 1.25
C LYS A 444 25.68 30.16 0.14
N TYR A 445 24.93 29.09 0.38
CA TYR A 445 24.85 27.93 -0.52
C TYR A 445 23.49 27.74 -1.21
N TRP A 446 22.45 28.49 -0.83
CA TRP A 446 21.18 28.47 -1.53
C TRP A 446 21.28 29.07 -2.96
N ARG A 447 20.45 28.58 -3.88
CA ARG A 447 20.35 29.08 -5.25
C ARG A 447 19.07 29.87 -5.40
N GLU A 448 19.16 31.08 -5.93
CA GLU A 448 17.97 31.89 -6.21
C GLU A 448 17.21 31.33 -7.43
N LYS A 449 15.91 31.05 -7.26
CA LYS A 449 14.97 30.65 -8.29
C LYS A 449 13.76 31.60 -8.28
N SER A 450 13.86 32.71 -9.01
CA SER A 450 12.79 33.71 -9.10
C SER A 450 12.33 34.20 -7.70
N THR A 451 11.15 33.79 -7.23
CA THR A 451 10.59 34.15 -5.91
C THR A 451 10.97 33.19 -4.78
N LYS A 452 11.80 32.17 -5.05
CA LYS A 452 12.16 31.09 -4.13
C LYS A 452 13.67 30.89 -4.04
N PHE A 453 14.11 30.18 -3.01
CA PHE A 453 15.48 29.73 -2.83
C PHE A 453 15.50 28.21 -2.81
N GLU A 454 16.48 27.59 -3.45
CA GLU A 454 16.69 26.14 -3.37
C GLU A 454 17.99 25.85 -2.65
N ILE A 455 17.96 24.93 -1.69
CA ILE A 455 19.16 24.48 -0.99
C ILE A 455 19.18 22.96 -0.90
N ASN A 456 20.30 22.35 -1.30
CA ASN A 456 20.60 20.97 -0.95
C ASN A 456 21.31 20.97 0.41
N VAL A 457 20.59 20.59 1.47
CA VAL A 457 21.13 20.62 2.84
C VAL A 457 22.21 19.57 3.08
N VAL A 458 22.23 18.48 2.31
CA VAL A 458 23.27 17.44 2.41
C VAL A 458 24.58 17.95 1.83
N ASP A 459 24.54 18.43 0.58
CA ASP A 459 25.72 18.99 -0.08
C ASP A 459 26.25 20.20 0.70
N THR A 460 25.35 21.04 1.23
CA THR A 460 25.70 22.21 2.03
C THR A 460 26.37 21.82 3.35
N ALA A 461 25.80 20.84 4.08
CA ALA A 461 26.38 20.33 5.32
C ALA A 461 27.81 19.80 5.09
N GLN A 462 28.00 19.02 4.01
CA GLN A 462 29.30 18.45 3.65
C GLN A 462 30.32 19.53 3.25
N GLN A 463 29.93 20.51 2.44
CA GLN A 463 30.83 21.59 1.98
C GLN A 463 31.16 22.60 3.08
N ALA A 464 30.22 22.85 4.00
CA ALA A 464 30.40 23.81 5.08
C ALA A 464 30.94 23.18 6.38
N HIS A 465 31.07 21.84 6.44
CA HIS A 465 31.41 21.08 7.65
C HIS A 465 30.50 21.42 8.84
N VAL A 466 29.19 21.51 8.60
CA VAL A 466 28.16 21.77 9.62
C VAL A 466 27.24 20.56 9.71
N ASP A 467 26.66 20.30 10.88
CA ASP A 467 25.65 19.26 11.02
C ASP A 467 24.40 19.61 10.17
N ARG A 468 24.01 18.67 9.31
CA ARG A 468 22.81 18.75 8.48
C ARG A 468 21.55 19.01 9.33
N ASN A 469 21.47 18.43 10.53
CA ASN A 469 20.34 18.60 11.43
C ASN A 469 20.23 20.04 11.94
N GLU A 470 21.34 20.75 12.13
CA GLU A 470 21.33 22.17 12.48
C GLU A 470 20.77 23.02 11.34
N LEU A 471 21.17 22.74 10.09
CA LEU A 471 20.64 23.43 8.91
C LEU A 471 19.14 23.18 8.72
N ALA A 472 18.71 21.92 8.80
CA ALA A 472 17.30 21.56 8.69
C ALA A 472 16.46 22.15 9.83
N ARG A 473 16.96 22.11 11.08
CA ARG A 473 16.29 22.72 12.24
C ARG A 473 16.14 24.22 12.07
N LYS A 474 17.14 24.91 11.52
CA LYS A 474 17.06 26.34 11.24
C LYS A 474 16.02 26.66 10.16
N ILE A 475 15.97 25.89 9.07
CA ILE A 475 14.93 26.04 8.03
C ILE A 475 13.54 25.82 8.62
N ASN A 476 13.36 24.75 9.41
CA ASN A 476 12.09 24.45 10.08
C ASN A 476 11.72 25.52 11.14
N ALA A 477 12.70 26.12 11.81
CA ALA A 477 12.45 27.21 12.76
C ALA A 477 11.93 28.46 12.05
N TRP A 478 12.52 28.84 10.89
CA TRP A 478 11.97 29.92 10.08
C TRP A 478 10.54 29.65 9.60
N GLU A 479 10.23 28.40 9.29
CA GLU A 479 8.87 28.00 8.92
C GLU A 479 7.91 28.08 10.11
N LEU A 480 8.34 27.63 11.29
CA LEU A 480 7.57 27.67 12.54
C LEU A 480 7.31 29.11 13.03
N GLU A 481 8.23 30.03 12.77
CA GLU A 481 8.10 31.47 13.02
C GLU A 481 7.25 32.20 11.95
N GLY A 482 6.78 31.48 10.91
CA GLY A 482 5.98 32.05 9.82
C GLY A 482 6.75 32.94 8.85
N LEU A 483 8.09 32.82 8.81
CA LEU A 483 8.96 33.63 7.93
C LEU A 483 9.09 33.04 6.52
N VAL A 484 8.96 31.74 6.38
CA VAL A 484 9.10 31.02 5.11
C VAL A 484 8.07 29.91 4.98
N GLN A 485 7.73 29.58 3.75
CA GLN A 485 7.07 28.34 3.38
C GLN A 485 8.11 27.43 2.72
N THR A 486 8.23 26.19 3.18
CA THR A 486 9.18 25.25 2.60
C THR A 486 8.48 24.17 1.81
N LYS A 487 9.12 23.73 0.72
CA LYS A 487 8.76 22.52 -0.02
C LYS A 487 9.98 21.63 -0.08
N ALA A 488 9.97 20.58 0.73
CA ALA A 488 11.04 19.62 0.78
C ALA A 488 10.89 18.56 -0.34
N SER A 489 12.01 18.12 -0.92
CA SER A 489 12.05 17.14 -2.00
C SER A 489 13.32 16.28 -1.91
N GLN A 490 13.37 15.21 -2.72
CA GLN A 490 14.43 14.18 -2.69
C GLN A 490 14.56 13.51 -1.31
N VAL A 491 13.61 12.64 -0.99
CA VAL A 491 13.63 11.86 0.25
C VAL A 491 14.80 10.89 0.23
N ARG A 492 15.57 10.90 1.33
CA ARG A 492 16.59 9.92 1.67
C ARG A 492 16.05 9.05 2.80
N ALA A 493 15.91 7.76 2.52
CA ALA A 493 15.67 6.78 3.58
C ALA A 493 16.92 6.69 4.45
N ARG A 494 16.75 6.67 5.76
CA ARG A 494 17.85 6.71 6.72
C ARG A 494 17.74 5.53 7.67
N TYR A 495 18.87 4.92 8.00
CA TYR A 495 18.93 3.70 8.80
C TYR A 495 20.06 3.79 9.83
N SER A 496 19.81 3.43 11.09
CA SER A 496 20.88 3.21 12.06
C SER A 496 21.47 1.81 11.89
N VAL A 497 22.78 1.68 11.97
CA VAL A 497 23.45 0.37 11.95
C VAL A 497 23.29 -0.30 13.31
N LEU A 498 22.84 -1.56 13.32
CA LEU A 498 22.64 -2.34 14.55
C LEU A 498 23.89 -3.18 14.87
N ALA A 499 23.87 -3.84 16.03
CA ALA A 499 25.02 -4.59 16.56
C ALA A 499 25.49 -5.75 15.66
N SER A 500 24.61 -6.26 14.78
CA SER A 500 24.93 -7.30 13.79
C SER A 500 25.09 -6.67 12.40
N PRO A 501 26.24 -6.05 12.06
CA PRO A 501 26.39 -5.35 10.78
C PRO A 501 26.25 -6.31 9.59
N LEU A 502 25.86 -5.76 8.43
CA LEU A 502 25.82 -6.50 7.18
C LEU A 502 27.20 -7.12 6.87
N PRO A 503 27.23 -8.36 6.34
CA PRO A 503 28.49 -8.97 5.94
C PRO A 503 29.14 -8.15 4.82
N THR A 504 30.45 -7.91 4.95
CA THR A 504 31.24 -7.21 3.92
C THR A 504 31.94 -8.16 2.96
N SER A 505 31.96 -9.47 3.26
CA SER A 505 32.50 -10.49 2.37
C SER A 505 31.50 -10.83 1.27
N ASP A 506 31.99 -11.06 0.05
CA ASP A 506 31.12 -11.43 -1.08
C ASP A 506 30.29 -12.69 -0.77
N ALA A 507 30.89 -13.72 -0.17
CA ALA A 507 30.17 -14.94 0.21
C ALA A 507 29.04 -14.70 1.24
N GLY A 508 29.24 -13.77 2.18
CA GLY A 508 28.22 -13.41 3.16
C GLY A 508 27.06 -12.63 2.53
N ILE A 509 27.38 -11.69 1.64
CA ILE A 509 26.39 -10.94 0.85
C ILE A 509 25.58 -11.89 -0.03
N GLU A 510 26.24 -12.82 -0.72
CA GLU A 510 25.59 -13.81 -1.58
C GLU A 510 24.65 -14.72 -0.78
N ASN A 511 25.05 -15.20 0.39
CA ASN A 511 24.18 -16.03 1.23
C ASN A 511 22.88 -15.32 1.66
N ILE A 512 22.96 -14.04 2.06
CA ILE A 512 21.76 -13.26 2.41
C ILE A 512 20.92 -13.00 1.16
N ALA A 513 21.53 -12.60 0.06
CA ALA A 513 20.83 -12.36 -1.20
C ALA A 513 20.10 -13.61 -1.70
N ASP A 514 20.70 -14.80 -1.56
CA ASP A 514 20.11 -16.08 -1.95
C ASP A 514 18.88 -16.41 -1.10
N LYS A 515 18.95 -16.20 0.22
CA LYS A 515 17.79 -16.36 1.12
C LYS A 515 16.66 -15.38 0.80
N MET A 516 16.99 -14.11 0.59
CA MET A 516 16.00 -13.09 0.22
C MET A 516 15.34 -13.41 -1.12
N PHE A 517 16.12 -13.84 -2.12
CA PHE A 517 15.62 -14.23 -3.42
C PHE A 517 14.73 -15.47 -3.34
N HIS A 518 15.12 -16.49 -2.57
CA HIS A 518 14.29 -17.67 -2.32
C HIS A 518 12.94 -17.28 -1.69
N GLY A 519 12.96 -16.41 -0.67
CA GLY A 519 11.74 -15.88 -0.07
C GLY A 519 10.86 -15.05 -1.02
N MET A 520 11.43 -14.43 -2.07
CA MET A 520 10.63 -13.81 -3.14
C MET A 520 9.96 -14.86 -4.03
N GLN A 521 10.69 -15.92 -4.40
CA GLN A 521 10.15 -17.02 -5.21
C GLN A 521 9.01 -17.75 -4.49
N THR A 522 9.17 -18.06 -3.20
CA THR A 522 8.13 -18.69 -2.39
C THR A 522 6.85 -17.83 -2.38
N ARG A 523 6.96 -16.51 -2.19
CA ARG A 523 5.81 -15.60 -2.20
C ARG A 523 5.15 -15.47 -3.58
N GLU A 524 5.94 -15.53 -4.65
CA GLU A 524 5.38 -15.60 -6.01
C GLU A 524 4.54 -16.86 -6.20
N GLU A 525 5.05 -18.01 -5.78
CA GLU A 525 4.35 -19.30 -5.85
C GLU A 525 3.09 -19.32 -4.98
N GLU A 526 3.17 -18.78 -3.76
CA GLU A 526 2.01 -18.60 -2.88
C GLU A 526 0.96 -17.68 -3.49
N GLY A 527 1.38 -16.57 -4.11
CA GLY A 527 0.47 -15.67 -4.82
C GLY A 527 -0.28 -16.37 -5.96
N ILE A 528 0.43 -17.21 -6.74
CA ILE A 528 -0.17 -18.03 -7.79
C ILE A 528 -1.07 -19.11 -7.20
N ALA A 529 -0.69 -19.73 -6.09
CA ALA A 529 -1.51 -20.69 -5.37
C ALA A 529 -2.81 -20.05 -4.87
N LYS A 530 -2.78 -18.81 -4.38
CA LYS A 530 -4.00 -18.06 -4.00
C LYS A 530 -4.94 -17.82 -5.18
N ILE A 531 -4.42 -17.50 -6.37
CA ILE A 531 -5.23 -17.41 -7.60
C ILE A 531 -5.92 -18.75 -7.89
N ARG A 532 -5.19 -19.87 -7.75
CA ARG A 532 -5.75 -21.22 -7.91
C ARG A 532 -6.79 -21.57 -6.85
N GLN A 533 -6.67 -21.04 -5.63
CA GLN A 533 -7.69 -21.20 -4.59
C GLN A 533 -9.00 -20.50 -4.96
N VAL A 534 -8.94 -19.33 -5.61
CA VAL A 534 -10.15 -18.66 -6.11
C VAL A 534 -10.80 -19.49 -7.22
N LEU A 535 -10.01 -20.04 -8.15
CA LEU A 535 -10.52 -20.97 -9.15
C LEU A 535 -11.16 -22.20 -8.52
N LYS A 536 -10.50 -22.81 -7.53
CA LYS A 536 -11.03 -23.95 -6.79
C LYS A 536 -12.38 -23.60 -6.14
N LEU A 537 -12.49 -22.47 -5.44
CA LEU A 537 -13.77 -22.03 -4.86
C LEU A 537 -14.86 -21.91 -5.94
N ALA A 538 -14.50 -21.43 -7.13
CA ALA A 538 -15.45 -21.17 -8.20
C ALA A 538 -15.94 -22.46 -8.89
N THR A 539 -15.13 -23.52 -8.88
CA THR A 539 -15.34 -24.75 -9.66
C THR A 539 -15.49 -26.02 -8.81
N ASP A 540 -15.37 -25.93 -7.48
CA ASP A 540 -15.57 -27.07 -6.58
C ASP A 540 -17.02 -27.58 -6.64
N ASP A 541 -17.21 -28.84 -6.26
CA ASP A 541 -18.49 -29.51 -6.13
C ASP A 541 -19.15 -29.28 -4.76
N GLU A 542 -19.00 -28.06 -4.23
CA GLU A 542 -19.53 -27.68 -2.93
C GLU A 542 -20.21 -26.29 -2.96
N CYS A 543 -21.11 -26.08 -2.00
CA CYS A 543 -21.67 -24.77 -1.66
C CYS A 543 -20.59 -23.70 -1.44
N LEU A 544 -20.54 -22.69 -2.32
CA LEU A 544 -19.53 -21.61 -2.27
C LEU A 544 -19.40 -20.93 -0.91
N PRO A 545 -20.50 -20.47 -0.26
CA PRO A 545 -20.40 -19.91 1.09
C PRO A 545 -19.73 -20.85 2.10
N ARG A 546 -19.99 -22.16 2.02
CA ARG A 546 -19.41 -23.14 2.96
C ARG A 546 -17.91 -23.27 2.76
N SER A 547 -17.46 -23.39 1.51
CA SER A 547 -16.04 -23.47 1.21
C SER A 547 -15.30 -22.18 1.60
N LEU A 548 -15.92 -21.01 1.40
CA LEU A 548 -15.37 -19.72 1.83
C LEU A 548 -15.27 -19.62 3.37
N CYS A 549 -16.31 -20.06 4.07
CA CYS A 549 -16.35 -20.11 5.53
C CYS A 549 -15.24 -21.01 6.11
N ARG A 550 -15.08 -22.21 5.55
CA ARG A 550 -14.00 -23.14 5.90
C ARG A 550 -12.62 -22.51 5.68
N TYR A 551 -12.43 -21.78 4.58
CA TYR A 551 -11.16 -21.11 4.28
C TYR A 551 -10.75 -20.10 5.38
N PHE A 552 -11.71 -19.36 5.93
CA PHE A 552 -11.45 -18.46 7.06
C PHE A 552 -11.45 -19.18 8.42
N GLY A 553 -11.61 -20.50 8.45
CA GLY A 553 -11.65 -21.34 9.65
C GLY A 553 -12.95 -21.24 10.44
N GLY A 554 -14.07 -20.96 9.79
CA GLY A 554 -15.38 -20.77 10.43
C GLY A 554 -16.25 -22.01 10.35
N GLU A 555 -16.93 -22.33 11.44
CA GLU A 555 -18.08 -23.24 11.48
C GLU A 555 -19.35 -22.38 11.42
N ASP A 556 -19.65 -21.87 10.23
CA ASP A 556 -20.75 -20.93 10.02
C ASP A 556 -22.12 -21.65 10.05
N ASN A 557 -23.17 -20.92 10.47
CA ASN A 557 -24.59 -21.35 10.52
C ASN A 557 -25.22 -21.55 9.12
N ILE A 558 -24.50 -22.21 8.21
CA ILE A 558 -24.99 -22.58 6.89
C ILE A 558 -25.82 -23.86 7.07
N PRO A 559 -27.05 -23.94 6.53
CA PRO A 559 -27.86 -25.16 6.59
C PRO A 559 -27.10 -26.38 6.07
N GLU A 560 -27.38 -27.58 6.59
CA GLU A 560 -26.68 -28.82 6.20
C GLU A 560 -26.74 -29.08 4.69
N ASP A 561 -27.89 -28.80 4.07
CA ASP A 561 -28.12 -28.93 2.61
C ASP A 561 -27.47 -27.82 1.76
N GLY A 562 -26.75 -26.89 2.39
CA GLY A 562 -26.08 -25.76 1.73
C GLY A 562 -26.88 -24.46 1.83
N CYS A 563 -26.42 -23.42 1.13
CA CYS A 563 -27.02 -22.09 1.24
C CYS A 563 -28.30 -21.91 0.41
N GLY A 564 -28.51 -22.72 -0.63
CA GLY A 564 -29.68 -22.65 -1.51
C GLY A 564 -29.68 -21.49 -2.54
N HIS A 565 -28.64 -20.66 -2.57
CA HIS A 565 -28.63 -19.44 -3.40
C HIS A 565 -27.28 -19.09 -4.06
N CYS A 566 -26.30 -19.99 -3.99
CA CYS A 566 -25.06 -19.91 -4.76
C CYS A 566 -25.12 -20.76 -6.04
N SER A 567 -24.22 -20.52 -7.01
CA SER A 567 -24.19 -21.26 -8.28
C SER A 567 -24.29 -22.78 -8.10
N PHE A 568 -23.48 -23.37 -7.22
CA PHE A 568 -23.53 -24.82 -6.96
C PHE A 568 -24.90 -25.27 -6.45
N CYS A 569 -25.45 -24.61 -5.42
CA CYS A 569 -26.76 -24.97 -4.86
C CYS A 569 -27.92 -24.75 -5.83
N LEU A 570 -27.81 -23.77 -6.74
CA LEU A 570 -28.85 -23.46 -7.73
C LEU A 570 -28.81 -24.43 -8.93
N GLN A 571 -27.61 -24.84 -9.35
CA GLN A 571 -27.43 -25.72 -10.51
C GLN A 571 -27.42 -27.22 -10.13
N GLY A 572 -27.10 -27.55 -8.88
CA GLY A 572 -26.93 -28.92 -8.41
C GLY A 572 -25.63 -29.60 -8.89
N GLN A 573 -24.73 -28.85 -9.53
CA GLN A 573 -23.45 -29.35 -10.04
C GLN A 573 -22.38 -28.25 -10.02
N ALA A 574 -21.11 -28.67 -10.09
CA ALA A 574 -19.97 -27.77 -10.17
C ALA A 574 -19.94 -26.98 -11.49
N VAL A 575 -19.39 -25.77 -11.45
CA VAL A 575 -19.16 -24.96 -12.65
C VAL A 575 -18.02 -25.56 -13.46
N VAL A 576 -18.30 -25.95 -14.71
CA VAL A 576 -17.30 -26.52 -15.62
C VAL A 576 -16.43 -25.40 -16.20
N PHE A 577 -15.15 -25.41 -15.87
CA PHE A 577 -14.16 -24.47 -16.41
C PHE A 577 -12.86 -25.21 -16.76
N THR A 578 -12.29 -24.88 -17.92
CA THR A 578 -11.05 -25.51 -18.40
C THR A 578 -10.04 -24.45 -18.79
N LEU A 579 -8.87 -24.50 -18.16
CA LEU A 579 -7.75 -23.62 -18.48
C LEU A 579 -7.19 -23.95 -19.87
N CYS A 580 -6.94 -22.92 -20.66
CA CYS A 580 -6.22 -23.09 -21.92
C CYS A 580 -4.76 -23.47 -21.61
N PRO A 581 -4.17 -24.44 -22.34
CA PRO A 581 -2.77 -24.77 -22.16
C PRO A 581 -1.88 -23.59 -22.56
N PRO A 582 -0.71 -23.42 -21.93
CA PRO A 582 0.23 -22.36 -22.31
C PRO A 582 0.63 -22.45 -23.78
N ALA A 583 0.71 -21.30 -24.45
CA ALA A 583 1.15 -21.22 -25.83
C ALA A 583 2.65 -21.53 -25.95
N ALA A 584 3.02 -22.27 -27.00
CA ALA A 584 4.42 -22.56 -27.30
C ALA A 584 5.22 -21.25 -27.51
N ILE A 585 6.46 -21.25 -27.03
CA ILE A 585 7.36 -20.10 -27.14
C ILE A 585 7.73 -19.90 -28.61
N ASN A 586 7.58 -18.66 -29.10
CA ASN A 586 7.89 -18.30 -30.48
C ASN A 586 9.35 -17.79 -30.60
N PRO A 587 10.26 -18.51 -31.27
CA PRO A 587 11.66 -18.08 -31.43
C PRO A 587 11.82 -16.75 -32.17
N ALA A 588 10.93 -16.43 -33.11
CA ALA A 588 10.98 -15.16 -33.83
C ALA A 588 10.67 -13.99 -32.90
N GLN A 589 9.74 -14.16 -31.96
CA GLN A 589 9.43 -13.13 -30.95
C GLN A 589 10.54 -12.98 -29.92
N ILE A 590 11.22 -14.06 -29.53
CA ILE A 590 12.44 -13.99 -28.70
C ILE A 590 13.48 -13.09 -29.38
N ASN A 591 13.80 -13.37 -30.64
CA ASN A 591 14.79 -12.58 -31.40
C ASN A 591 14.36 -11.11 -31.56
N ALA A 592 13.07 -10.85 -31.75
CA ALA A 592 12.54 -9.49 -31.81
C ALA A 592 12.72 -8.74 -30.47
N ILE A 593 12.46 -9.41 -29.35
CA ILE A 593 12.62 -8.83 -28.00
C ILE A 593 14.09 -8.57 -27.71
N LEU A 594 14.98 -9.52 -28.01
CA LEU A 594 16.42 -9.32 -27.90
C LEU A 594 16.85 -8.11 -28.73
N SER A 595 16.39 -8.00 -29.97
CA SER A 595 16.74 -6.86 -30.83
C SER A 595 16.27 -5.51 -30.27
N ALA A 596 15.12 -5.48 -29.59
CA ALA A 596 14.52 -4.25 -29.04
C ALA A 596 15.07 -3.84 -27.66
N CYS A 597 15.36 -4.80 -26.78
CA CYS A 597 15.89 -4.54 -25.45
C CYS A 597 17.36 -4.95 -25.41
N HIS A 598 18.30 -4.01 -25.32
CA HIS A 598 19.74 -4.32 -25.39
C HIS A 598 20.32 -5.00 -24.14
N GLU A 599 19.55 -5.11 -23.05
CA GLU A 599 20.00 -5.84 -21.86
C GLU A 599 20.11 -7.35 -22.18
N ARG A 600 21.26 -7.95 -21.87
CA ARG A 600 21.55 -9.38 -22.06
C ARG A 600 21.92 -10.10 -20.77
N SER A 601 21.95 -9.38 -19.66
CA SER A 601 22.39 -9.88 -18.35
C SER A 601 21.25 -10.30 -17.43
N ASP A 602 20.00 -10.13 -17.86
CA ASP A 602 18.83 -10.44 -17.04
C ASP A 602 17.74 -11.14 -17.87
N PRO A 603 17.73 -12.48 -17.92
CA PRO A 603 16.70 -13.26 -18.61
C PRO A 603 15.29 -12.99 -18.07
N ARG A 604 15.16 -12.70 -16.77
CA ARG A 604 13.88 -12.41 -16.14
C ARG A 604 13.32 -11.06 -16.58
N LEU A 605 14.17 -10.05 -16.77
CA LEU A 605 13.79 -8.76 -17.37
C LEU A 605 13.22 -8.92 -18.79
N LEU A 606 13.86 -9.76 -19.62
CA LEU A 606 13.40 -10.04 -20.97
C LEU A 606 12.09 -10.84 -20.97
N ALA A 607 11.97 -11.84 -20.10
CA ALA A 607 10.72 -12.58 -19.89
C ALA A 607 9.58 -11.66 -19.41
N ARG A 608 9.85 -10.68 -18.53
CA ARG A 608 8.88 -9.66 -18.13
C ARG A 608 8.38 -8.84 -19.31
N MET A 609 9.27 -8.39 -20.20
CA MET A 609 8.87 -7.68 -21.43
C MET A 609 7.98 -8.56 -22.31
N ALA A 610 8.38 -9.81 -22.54
CA ALA A 610 7.62 -10.78 -23.34
C ALA A 610 6.23 -11.07 -22.78
N PHE A 611 6.14 -11.23 -21.46
CA PHE A 611 4.90 -11.60 -20.78
C PHE A 611 3.99 -10.39 -20.49
N GLY A 612 4.52 -9.16 -20.56
CA GLY A 612 3.75 -7.94 -20.33
C GLY A 612 3.75 -7.48 -18.86
N ILE A 613 4.82 -7.77 -18.13
CA ILE A 613 5.03 -7.36 -16.73
C ILE A 613 5.90 -6.10 -16.70
N THR A 614 5.39 -5.04 -16.09
CA THR A 614 6.15 -3.79 -15.96
C THR A 614 7.25 -3.90 -14.91
N SER A 615 8.37 -3.24 -15.18
CA SER A 615 9.48 -3.06 -14.25
C SER A 615 10.06 -1.64 -14.33
N PRO A 616 10.74 -1.14 -13.27
CA PRO A 616 11.39 0.17 -13.29
C PRO A 616 12.34 0.33 -14.49
N LYS A 617 13.19 -0.67 -14.76
CA LYS A 617 14.20 -0.62 -15.82
C LYS A 617 13.58 -0.67 -17.22
N LEU A 618 12.57 -1.53 -17.46
CA LEU A 618 11.83 -1.55 -18.73
C LEU A 618 11.19 -0.19 -19.05
N THR A 619 10.65 0.47 -18.03
CA THR A 619 10.03 1.80 -18.19
C THR A 619 11.06 2.86 -18.58
N VAL A 620 12.24 2.85 -17.96
CA VAL A 620 13.34 3.75 -18.31
C VAL A 620 13.85 3.50 -19.73
N MET A 621 13.92 2.24 -20.15
CA MET A 621 14.37 1.84 -21.49
C MET A 621 13.30 2.03 -22.58
N LYS A 622 12.07 2.45 -22.23
CA LYS A 622 10.91 2.52 -23.14
C LYS A 622 10.52 1.16 -23.76
N CYS A 623 10.84 0.07 -23.07
CA CYS A 623 10.51 -1.31 -23.42
C CYS A 623 9.31 -1.86 -22.61
N SER A 624 8.50 -0.98 -22.02
CA SER A 624 7.30 -1.34 -21.24
C SER A 624 6.02 -1.16 -22.09
N THR A 625 4.92 -0.70 -21.49
CA THR A 625 3.58 -0.60 -22.09
C THR A 625 3.52 0.22 -23.40
N SER A 626 4.51 1.07 -23.66
CA SER A 626 4.61 1.85 -24.91
C SER A 626 5.18 1.05 -26.09
N HIS A 627 5.77 -0.12 -25.85
CA HIS A 627 6.47 -0.89 -26.88
C HIS A 627 5.57 -1.99 -27.49
N PRO A 628 5.51 -2.16 -28.82
CA PRO A 628 4.62 -3.15 -29.47
C PRO A 628 4.86 -4.62 -29.05
N LEU A 629 6.11 -4.96 -28.70
CA LEU A 629 6.46 -6.31 -28.24
C LEU A 629 6.15 -6.56 -26.75
N PHE A 630 5.70 -5.56 -26.00
CA PHE A 630 5.38 -5.74 -24.59
C PHE A 630 4.12 -6.60 -24.44
N GLY A 631 4.25 -7.77 -23.81
CA GLY A 631 3.15 -8.74 -23.72
C GLY A 631 2.94 -9.58 -24.97
N SER A 632 3.90 -9.60 -25.91
CA SER A 632 3.74 -10.36 -27.17
C SER A 632 3.64 -11.89 -26.98
N MET A 633 4.03 -12.40 -25.80
CA MET A 633 3.98 -13.81 -25.40
C MET A 633 3.26 -14.00 -24.05
N VAL A 634 2.24 -13.18 -23.77
CA VAL A 634 1.48 -13.23 -22.49
C VAL A 634 0.86 -14.61 -22.20
N ASN A 635 0.52 -15.39 -23.23
CA ASN A 635 -0.09 -16.71 -23.07
C ASN A 635 0.92 -17.86 -22.93
N SER A 636 2.23 -17.58 -23.00
CA SER A 636 3.29 -18.58 -22.81
C SER A 636 3.61 -18.76 -21.33
N ASP A 637 4.14 -19.93 -20.95
CA ASP A 637 4.60 -20.15 -19.59
C ASP A 637 5.77 -19.22 -19.24
N PHE A 638 5.66 -18.48 -18.13
CA PHE A 638 6.66 -17.48 -17.76
C PHE A 638 8.01 -18.10 -17.42
N ASN A 639 8.03 -19.25 -16.73
CA ASN A 639 9.29 -19.89 -16.34
C ASN A 639 10.02 -20.46 -17.56
N ALA A 640 9.27 -21.01 -18.52
CA ALA A 640 9.81 -21.42 -19.81
C ALA A 640 10.35 -20.22 -20.61
N LEU A 641 9.71 -19.06 -20.56
CA LEU A 641 10.26 -17.83 -21.15
C LEU A 641 11.58 -17.42 -20.49
N VAL A 642 11.68 -17.45 -19.16
CA VAL A 642 12.93 -17.17 -18.44
C VAL A 642 14.05 -18.10 -18.90
N GLN A 643 13.79 -19.41 -18.97
CA GLN A 643 14.75 -20.40 -19.45
C GLN A 643 15.15 -20.17 -20.91
N ALA A 644 14.20 -19.85 -21.78
CA ALA A 644 14.49 -19.58 -23.19
C ALA A 644 15.38 -18.34 -23.36
N PHE A 645 15.12 -17.26 -22.61
CA PHE A 645 16.00 -16.09 -22.63
C PHE A 645 17.36 -16.36 -21.99
N ASP A 646 17.44 -17.21 -20.96
CA ASP A 646 18.71 -17.58 -20.33
C ASP A 646 19.65 -18.28 -21.32
N LEU A 647 19.11 -19.22 -22.10
CA LEU A 647 19.85 -19.89 -23.18
C LEU A 647 20.35 -18.91 -24.25
N GLU A 648 19.53 -17.93 -24.66
CA GLU A 648 19.96 -16.94 -25.64
C GLU A 648 20.97 -15.93 -25.07
N CYS A 649 20.83 -15.55 -23.80
CA CYS A 649 21.79 -14.68 -23.12
C CYS A 649 23.15 -15.36 -22.99
N ALA A 650 23.19 -16.67 -22.72
CA ALA A 650 24.42 -17.45 -22.62
C ALA A 650 25.20 -17.56 -23.95
N LYS A 651 24.54 -17.42 -25.11
CA LYS A 651 25.21 -17.45 -26.44
C LYS A 651 26.00 -16.19 -26.75
N VAL A 652 25.69 -15.08 -26.08
CA VAL A 652 26.43 -13.82 -26.17
C VAL A 652 27.44 -13.85 -25.03
N GLU A 653 28.67 -14.32 -25.28
CA GLU A 653 29.72 -14.43 -24.25
C GLU A 653 29.72 -13.21 -23.31
N TYR A 654 29.50 -13.48 -22.03
CA TYR A 654 29.38 -12.50 -20.97
C TYR A 654 30.76 -11.84 -20.75
N ILE A 655 31.03 -10.71 -21.38
CA ILE A 655 32.06 -9.78 -20.89
C ILE A 655 31.52 -9.18 -19.59
N SER A 656 31.78 -9.86 -18.48
CA SER A 656 31.58 -9.32 -17.14
C SER A 656 32.37 -8.01 -17.03
N PRO A 657 31.77 -6.86 -16.67
CA PRO A 657 32.53 -5.68 -16.29
C PRO A 657 33.07 -5.87 -14.87
N ALA A 658 33.93 -6.88 -14.69
CA ALA A 658 34.83 -6.95 -13.55
C ALA A 658 36.07 -6.12 -13.87
N ALA A 659 36.30 -5.09 -13.06
CA ALA A 659 37.53 -4.30 -12.98
C ALA A 659 37.96 -3.51 -14.23
N SER A 660 37.26 -2.41 -14.54
CA SER A 660 37.98 -1.21 -15.00
C SER A 660 38.02 -0.18 -13.86
N SER A 661 39.05 -0.28 -13.05
CA SER A 661 39.51 0.79 -12.17
C SER A 661 40.07 1.94 -13.02
N SER A 662 39.21 2.64 -13.76
CA SER A 662 39.54 3.97 -14.25
C SER A 662 38.81 4.99 -13.39
N LYS A 663 39.57 5.67 -12.53
CA LYS A 663 39.15 6.85 -11.79
C LYS A 663 38.57 7.85 -12.78
N ARG A 664 37.24 7.94 -12.91
CA ARG A 664 36.60 9.15 -13.43
C ARG A 664 36.58 10.18 -12.32
N THR A 665 37.69 10.87 -12.18
CA THR A 665 37.79 12.13 -11.45
C THR A 665 36.86 13.12 -12.14
N TYR A 666 35.67 13.35 -11.59
CA TYR A 666 34.88 14.53 -11.95
C TYR A 666 35.59 15.75 -11.38
N SER A 667 36.44 16.37 -12.18
CA SER A 667 37.05 17.65 -11.84
C SER A 667 36.89 18.66 -12.98
N GLN A 668 36.32 19.80 -12.59
CA GLN A 668 36.52 21.15 -13.13
C GLN A 668 35.64 21.63 -14.29
N THR A 669 34.62 22.41 -13.88
CA THR A 669 34.38 23.80 -14.30
C THR A 669 34.67 24.18 -15.76
N SER A 670 33.62 24.36 -16.55
CA SER A 670 33.64 25.18 -17.76
C SER A 670 33.70 26.67 -17.37
N ARG A 671 34.91 27.22 -17.31
CA ARG A 671 35.11 28.68 -17.42
C ARG A 671 34.78 29.09 -18.85
N GLY A 672 33.66 29.79 -19.02
CA GLY A 672 33.36 30.52 -20.25
C GLY A 672 34.44 31.57 -20.50
N ARG A 673 35.16 31.43 -21.61
CA ARG A 673 36.10 32.44 -22.09
C ARG A 673 35.40 33.24 -23.18
N ALA A 674 35.03 34.47 -22.82
CA ALA A 674 34.65 35.50 -23.75
C ALA A 674 35.83 35.82 -24.68
N THR A 675 35.58 35.85 -25.98
CA THR A 675 36.43 36.54 -26.96
C THR A 675 35.54 37.41 -27.83
N THR A 676 35.47 38.68 -27.43
CA THR A 676 35.19 39.82 -28.29
C THR A 676 36.11 39.82 -29.50
N ASN A 677 35.59 39.97 -30.72
CA ASN A 677 36.23 40.84 -31.70
C ASN A 677 35.25 41.43 -32.74
N LYS A 678 34.94 42.69 -32.50
CA LYS A 678 34.75 43.83 -33.40
C LYS A 678 34.29 43.57 -34.85
N ARG A 679 33.07 44.03 -35.13
CA ARG A 679 32.66 44.62 -36.41
C ARG A 679 33.54 45.82 -36.76
N GLY A 680 33.95 45.90 -38.03
CA GLY A 680 34.57 47.06 -38.64
C GLY A 680 34.21 47.17 -40.13
N ARG A 681 33.08 47.85 -40.40
CA ARG A 681 32.77 48.77 -41.52
C ARG A 681 32.93 48.36 -43.01
N ARG A 682 31.88 48.79 -43.75
CA ARG A 682 31.78 49.12 -45.20
C ARG A 682 31.72 47.88 -46.12
N SER A 683 30.80 47.74 -47.05
CA SER A 683 29.87 48.65 -47.76
C SER A 683 28.67 47.83 -48.23
#